data_AF-A0A345HZV8-F1
#
_entry.id   AF-A0A345HZV8-F1
#
_cell.length_a   1.000
_cell.length_b   1.000
_cell.length_c   1.000
_cell.angle_alpha   90.00
_cell.angle_beta   90.00
_cell.angle_gamma   90.00
#
_symmetry.space_group_name_H-M   'P 1'
#
loop_
_entity.id
_entity.type
_entity.pdbx_description
1 polymer ?
#
loop_
_entity_poly.entity_id
_entity_poly.type
_entity_poly.pdbx_seq_one_letter_code
_entity_poly.pdbx_strand_id
1 'polypeptide(L)'
;MSELFDAVDALLASRAALPVPAERKRLRALHGLTIDEVATALKVRRATVSAWESGRTEPRPPERDAYARLLDRLAELYPADPAAAQDAAARAALSGATAPEEAPTLSTGPASGAAATAAVNTQAPAPVAPAVAAAPRPARANGTSSTSRRPGAKKAAPAGTSAGGADPRFGNGPLAVVDVDPDGKVLAYCVGGLVLDTPAKSLPSLVDWTLREAKLGQPKLSGPGRPADPLLVLTEAALERYGLPVALSDEERLAGRLPESHKIIKQLTRAEWKLTKRGFGPWARIYRPATGSERACVQLCIPSWNALDIRHWGDAGQLPPAELARLLGGYASRVMTPRGSTAVTGLELMTALHPPTRASEPDADGKRHSEHNPGSLGKDPVDCAPCEAPDGHPLLKDLPRFHVRGPAEKLFEEAYDWARPLTDAECLRRELVGLDVNMAFAAGANGLTVGLGAPAYVKDPVFDPKLPGSWLVDLSHVDLSRVKAGKEWVELDGALLPSPFTPKGERPEGPAWYATPTVAYAVELGYDVAPTEAYVRYENGRYLDGWYQRLRDAYLATMADLGVAADLPPQDFLTAMDGYRSRDPELAIVVSAVKATVKGGLGKLRERPRGEGWRPGEPWRALARPTWRPDIRAAVISRTRINLHRKIVKHAAFTGQYPVAILSDCVVYAAEGPSPLDFLPYREGKALPGGFRLGVNPGLVKHEGTQSVLWGEGVREQFDAPELNLARYIKDGTVTDNDTGE
;
A
#
# COMPACT_ATOMS: atom_id res chain seq x y z
N MET A 1 35.68 -7.02 -55.81
CA MET A 1 36.05 -6.34 -54.54
C MET A 1 34.81 -5.78 -53.85
N SER A 2 33.97 -4.93 -54.49
CA SER A 2 32.75 -4.35 -53.87
C SER A 2 31.93 -5.35 -53.07
N GLU A 3 31.39 -6.40 -53.72
CA GLU A 3 30.44 -7.33 -53.06
C GLU A 3 30.96 -8.00 -51.78
N LEU A 4 32.28 -8.17 -51.62
CA LEU A 4 32.87 -8.68 -50.39
C LEU A 4 32.96 -7.62 -49.29
N PHE A 5 33.18 -6.35 -49.64
CA PHE A 5 33.07 -5.24 -48.69
C PHE A 5 31.60 -4.99 -48.33
N ASP A 6 30.69 -4.96 -49.32
CA ASP A 6 29.25 -4.82 -49.09
C ASP A 6 28.70 -5.94 -48.18
N ALA A 7 29.17 -7.19 -48.35
CA ALA A 7 28.81 -8.31 -47.48
C ALA A 7 29.44 -8.23 -46.08
N VAL A 8 30.66 -7.70 -45.95
CA VAL A 8 31.31 -7.46 -44.65
C VAL A 8 30.63 -6.32 -43.90
N ASP A 9 30.28 -5.23 -44.58
CA ASP A 9 29.56 -4.09 -44.01
C ASP A 9 28.15 -4.49 -43.58
N ALA A 10 27.44 -5.30 -44.38
CA ALA A 10 26.16 -5.90 -43.97
C ALA A 10 26.30 -6.83 -42.75
N LEU A 11 27.37 -7.63 -42.70
CA LEU A 11 27.66 -8.51 -41.55
C LEU A 11 27.95 -7.69 -40.28
N LEU A 12 28.73 -6.62 -40.38
CA LEU A 12 29.01 -5.70 -39.27
C LEU A 12 27.76 -4.94 -38.82
N ALA A 13 26.97 -4.40 -39.75
CA ALA A 13 25.71 -3.70 -39.46
C ALA A 13 24.69 -4.63 -38.75
N SER A 14 24.53 -5.87 -39.21
CA SER A 14 23.64 -6.85 -38.58
C SER A 14 24.01 -7.15 -37.11
N ARG A 15 25.29 -6.96 -36.74
CA ARG A 15 25.86 -7.16 -35.40
C ARG A 15 25.93 -5.86 -34.57
N ALA A 16 25.71 -4.69 -35.17
CA ALA A 16 25.76 -3.42 -34.48
C ALA A 16 24.66 -3.32 -33.42
N ALA A 17 24.99 -2.70 -32.29
CA ALA A 17 24.02 -2.40 -31.24
C ALA A 17 23.20 -1.18 -31.66
N LEU A 18 21.88 -1.36 -31.80
CA LEU A 18 20.97 -0.24 -31.98
C LEU A 18 20.98 0.66 -30.73
N PRO A 19 20.72 1.97 -30.86
CA PRO A 19 20.50 2.85 -29.71
C PRO A 19 19.47 2.28 -28.74
N VAL A 20 19.52 2.64 -27.45
CA VAL A 20 18.51 2.20 -26.48
C VAL A 20 17.11 2.68 -26.90
N PRO A 21 16.01 1.95 -26.60
CA PRO A 21 14.68 2.23 -27.15
C PRO A 21 14.19 3.68 -26.94
N ALA A 22 14.52 4.27 -25.79
CA ALA A 22 14.24 5.68 -25.49
C ALA A 22 14.94 6.67 -26.45
N GLU A 23 16.17 6.38 -26.86
CA GLU A 23 16.93 7.20 -27.82
C GLU A 23 16.35 7.02 -29.23
N ARG A 24 15.90 5.81 -29.61
CA ARG A 24 15.19 5.59 -30.89
C ARG A 24 13.96 6.50 -31.01
N LYS A 25 13.13 6.52 -29.95
CA LYS A 25 11.95 7.37 -29.83
C LYS A 25 12.31 8.86 -29.87
N ARG A 26 13.36 9.28 -29.16
CA ARG A 26 13.86 10.67 -29.13
C ARG A 26 14.31 11.12 -30.52
N LEU A 27 15.15 10.35 -31.20
CA LEU A 27 15.66 10.68 -32.53
C LEU A 27 14.53 10.81 -33.56
N ARG A 28 13.57 9.88 -33.57
CA ARG A 28 12.37 9.98 -34.40
C ARG A 28 11.56 11.24 -34.09
N ALA A 29 11.28 11.50 -32.81
CA ALA A 29 10.47 12.64 -32.38
C ALA A 29 11.12 14.00 -32.66
N LEU A 30 12.44 14.13 -32.50
CA LEU A 30 13.20 15.35 -32.82
C LEU A 30 13.19 15.66 -34.33
N HIS A 31 13.12 14.63 -35.19
CA HIS A 31 12.93 14.81 -36.63
C HIS A 31 11.46 15.04 -37.05
N GLY A 32 10.52 15.03 -36.10
CA GLY A 32 9.10 15.20 -36.37
C GLY A 32 8.41 13.99 -37.04
N LEU A 33 9.10 12.87 -37.20
CA LEU A 33 8.55 11.67 -37.85
C LEU A 33 7.50 10.99 -36.96
N THR A 34 6.37 10.62 -37.53
CA THR A 34 5.37 9.77 -36.89
C THR A 34 5.76 8.30 -36.91
N ILE A 35 5.14 7.48 -36.05
CA ILE A 35 5.36 6.02 -36.05
C ILE A 35 4.82 5.42 -37.36
N ASP A 36 3.77 5.98 -37.95
CA ASP A 36 3.17 5.50 -39.19
C ASP A 36 4.03 5.75 -40.43
N GLU A 37 4.70 6.91 -40.50
CA GLU A 37 5.67 7.19 -41.58
C GLU A 37 6.86 6.24 -41.54
N VAL A 38 7.42 5.98 -40.34
CA VAL A 38 8.51 5.01 -40.16
C VAL A 38 8.05 3.59 -40.48
N ALA A 39 6.86 3.19 -40.01
CA ALA A 39 6.29 1.88 -40.31
C ALA A 39 6.04 1.69 -41.83
N THR A 40 5.54 2.72 -42.51
CA THR A 40 5.31 2.72 -43.96
C THR A 40 6.61 2.62 -44.74
N ALA A 41 7.63 3.40 -44.38
CA ALA A 41 8.95 3.36 -45.02
C ALA A 41 9.64 1.99 -44.88
N LEU A 42 9.48 1.34 -43.72
CA LEU A 42 10.04 0.03 -43.41
C LEU A 42 9.12 -1.15 -43.79
N LYS A 43 7.93 -0.88 -44.35
CA LYS A 43 6.90 -1.87 -44.73
C LYS A 43 6.44 -2.80 -43.59
N VAL A 44 6.43 -2.29 -42.36
CA VAL A 44 5.95 -2.99 -41.15
C VAL A 44 4.66 -2.37 -40.61
N ARG A 45 4.05 -2.98 -39.59
CA ARG A 45 2.88 -2.40 -38.91
C ARG A 45 3.32 -1.32 -37.91
N ARG A 46 2.49 -0.29 -37.69
CA ARG A 46 2.67 0.74 -36.64
C ARG A 46 3.05 0.14 -35.27
N ALA A 47 2.34 -0.92 -34.88
CA ALA A 47 2.58 -1.64 -33.63
C ALA A 47 4.00 -2.26 -33.54
N THR A 48 4.59 -2.64 -34.67
CA THR A 48 5.95 -3.22 -34.72
C THR A 48 7.01 -2.16 -34.40
N VAL A 49 6.93 -0.97 -35.02
CA VAL A 49 7.84 0.15 -34.70
C VAL A 49 7.64 0.64 -33.26
N SER A 50 6.38 0.74 -32.81
CA SER A 50 6.06 1.05 -31.40
C SER A 50 6.68 0.04 -30.42
N ALA A 51 6.67 -1.26 -30.74
CA ALA A 51 7.31 -2.29 -29.92
C ALA A 51 8.85 -2.19 -29.91
N TRP A 52 9.47 -1.75 -31.02
CA TRP A 52 10.91 -1.50 -31.11
C TRP A 52 11.36 -0.25 -30.34
N GLU A 53 10.53 0.79 -30.29
CA GLU A 53 10.77 2.01 -29.50
C GLU A 53 10.43 1.83 -28.01
N SER A 54 9.56 0.88 -27.67
CA SER A 54 9.24 0.53 -26.29
C SER A 54 10.12 -0.60 -25.71
N GLY A 55 11.05 -1.16 -26.50
CA GLY A 55 11.87 -2.31 -26.10
C GLY A 55 11.10 -3.62 -25.87
N ARG A 56 9.86 -3.72 -26.35
CA ARG A 56 9.04 -4.96 -26.24
C ARG A 56 9.51 -6.04 -27.21
N THR A 57 10.02 -5.64 -28.37
CA THR A 57 10.68 -6.52 -29.34
C THR A 57 11.89 -5.81 -29.92
N GLU A 58 12.88 -6.56 -30.38
CA GLU A 58 13.97 -6.01 -31.20
C GLU A 58 13.69 -6.33 -32.68
N PRO A 59 14.06 -5.43 -33.62
CA PRO A 59 13.91 -5.69 -35.05
C PRO A 59 14.83 -6.82 -35.49
N ARG A 60 14.34 -7.60 -36.45
CA ARG A 60 15.06 -8.71 -37.07
C ARG A 60 15.48 -8.31 -38.50
N PRO A 61 16.53 -8.91 -39.08
CA PRO A 61 16.82 -8.72 -40.50
C PRO A 61 15.65 -9.23 -41.38
N PRO A 62 15.34 -8.58 -42.51
CA PRO A 62 16.05 -7.43 -43.10
C PRO A 62 15.65 -6.05 -42.53
N GLU A 63 14.54 -5.92 -41.81
CA GLU A 63 14.01 -4.60 -41.40
C GLU A 63 14.92 -3.90 -40.37
N ARG A 64 15.66 -4.67 -39.56
CA ARG A 64 16.68 -4.18 -38.62
C ARG A 64 17.69 -3.26 -39.29
N ASP A 65 18.17 -3.62 -40.48
CA ASP A 65 19.29 -2.92 -41.11
C ASP A 65 18.82 -1.60 -41.73
N ALA A 66 17.60 -1.58 -42.27
CA ALA A 66 16.93 -0.35 -42.72
C ALA A 66 16.60 0.59 -41.55
N TYR A 67 16.18 0.05 -40.40
CA TYR A 67 15.89 0.84 -39.20
C TYR A 67 17.15 1.37 -38.53
N ALA A 68 18.23 0.58 -38.47
CA ALA A 68 19.55 1.04 -38.02
C ALA A 68 20.01 2.26 -38.83
N ARG A 69 20.00 2.13 -40.17
CA ARG A 69 20.40 3.19 -41.09
C ARG A 69 19.56 4.47 -40.96
N LEU A 70 18.28 4.36 -40.65
CA LEU A 70 17.43 5.52 -40.32
C LEU A 70 17.94 6.20 -39.04
N LEU A 71 18.09 5.42 -37.96
CA LEU A 71 18.51 5.94 -36.65
C LEU A 71 19.91 6.56 -36.67
N ASP A 72 20.87 5.98 -37.40
CA ASP A 72 22.22 6.52 -37.55
C ASP A 72 22.21 7.89 -38.22
N ARG A 73 21.42 8.07 -39.29
CA ARG A 73 21.25 9.37 -39.96
C ARG A 73 20.52 10.40 -39.10
N LEU A 74 19.60 9.97 -38.24
CA LEU A 74 18.98 10.86 -37.26
C LEU A 74 19.96 11.25 -36.14
N ALA A 75 20.84 10.35 -35.71
CA ALA A 75 21.87 10.62 -34.70
C ALA A 75 22.95 11.59 -35.21
N GLU A 76 23.30 11.55 -36.50
CA GLU A 76 24.16 12.55 -37.14
C GLU A 76 23.52 13.95 -37.14
N LEU A 77 22.19 14.04 -37.31
CA LEU A 77 21.44 15.31 -37.30
C LEU A 77 21.15 15.82 -35.87
N TYR A 78 21.02 14.93 -34.90
CA TYR A 78 20.68 15.23 -33.51
C TYR A 78 21.64 14.52 -32.54
N PRO A 79 22.92 14.92 -32.48
CA PRO A 79 23.90 14.31 -31.59
C PRO A 79 23.44 14.40 -30.12
N ALA A 80 23.72 13.32 -29.37
CA ALA A 80 23.34 13.23 -27.96
C ALA A 80 24.29 14.04 -27.05
N ASP A 81 23.70 14.73 -26.07
CA ASP A 81 24.45 15.37 -24.99
C ASP A 81 24.96 14.27 -24.03
N PRO A 82 26.29 14.12 -23.80
CA PRO A 82 26.86 12.92 -23.16
C PRO A 82 26.34 12.62 -21.74
N ALA A 83 25.75 13.60 -21.05
CA ALA A 83 25.12 13.39 -19.74
C ALA A 83 23.85 12.50 -19.79
N ALA A 84 23.09 12.51 -20.89
CA ALA A 84 21.81 11.80 -20.97
C ALA A 84 21.95 10.30 -21.34
N ALA A 85 23.02 9.93 -22.06
CA ALA A 85 23.20 8.58 -22.59
C ALA A 85 23.46 7.53 -21.49
N GLN A 86 24.18 7.92 -20.42
CA GLN A 86 24.50 7.02 -19.30
C GLN A 86 23.23 6.64 -18.51
N ASP A 87 22.31 7.59 -18.34
CA ASP A 87 21.10 7.44 -17.55
C ASP A 87 20.03 6.57 -18.26
N ALA A 88 20.03 6.56 -19.60
CA ALA A 88 19.16 5.71 -20.41
C ALA A 88 19.64 4.24 -20.47
N ALA A 89 20.96 4.01 -20.53
CA ALA A 89 21.55 2.68 -20.51
C ALA A 89 21.26 1.93 -19.19
N ALA A 90 21.35 2.62 -18.06
CA ALA A 90 21.03 2.07 -16.74
C ALA A 90 19.58 1.59 -16.60
N ARG A 91 18.64 2.23 -17.32
CA ARG A 91 17.20 1.88 -17.28
C ARG A 91 16.85 0.70 -18.18
N ALA A 92 17.55 0.51 -19.29
CA ALA A 92 17.31 -0.60 -20.23
C ALA A 92 17.70 -1.98 -19.65
N ALA A 93 18.75 -2.05 -18.82
CA ALA A 93 19.22 -3.29 -18.19
C ALA A 93 18.25 -3.88 -17.14
N LEU A 94 17.19 -3.16 -16.76
CA LEU A 94 16.29 -3.53 -15.66
C LEU A 94 14.99 -4.25 -16.11
N SER A 95 14.74 -4.40 -17.41
CA SER A 95 13.45 -4.90 -17.95
C SER A 95 13.60 -6.09 -18.92
N GLY A 96 13.92 -7.26 -18.37
CA GLY A 96 13.83 -8.53 -19.09
C GLY A 96 12.64 -9.37 -18.62
N ALA A 97 11.60 -9.50 -19.46
CA ALA A 97 10.44 -10.35 -19.18
C ALA A 97 10.14 -11.27 -20.38
N THR A 98 10.15 -12.58 -20.13
CA THR A 98 9.88 -13.64 -21.11
C THR A 98 8.38 -13.80 -21.36
N ALA A 99 7.96 -13.83 -22.63
CA ALA A 99 6.59 -14.15 -23.04
C ALA A 99 6.34 -15.68 -23.12
N PRO A 100 5.15 -16.18 -22.75
CA PRO A 100 4.65 -17.49 -23.13
C PRO A 100 3.80 -17.46 -24.42
N GLU A 101 3.62 -18.64 -24.98
CA GLU A 101 3.14 -18.91 -26.35
C GLU A 101 1.61 -19.17 -26.41
N GLU A 102 1.01 -18.92 -27.58
CA GLU A 102 -0.45 -18.91 -27.80
C GLU A 102 -0.97 -20.25 -28.37
N ALA A 103 -2.12 -20.75 -27.91
CA ALA A 103 -2.79 -21.95 -28.44
C ALA A 103 -4.32 -21.90 -28.25
N PRO A 104 -5.14 -22.53 -29.12
CA PRO A 104 -6.36 -21.88 -29.61
C PRO A 104 -7.71 -22.35 -29.03
N THR A 105 -8.74 -21.57 -29.34
CA THR A 105 -10.17 -21.74 -29.04
C THR A 105 -10.85 -22.96 -29.68
N LEU A 106 -11.82 -23.56 -29.00
CA LEU A 106 -12.88 -24.37 -29.61
C LEU A 106 -14.27 -24.07 -29.00
N SER A 107 -15.31 -24.31 -29.79
CA SER A 107 -16.65 -23.72 -29.64
C SER A 107 -17.73 -24.70 -29.14
N THR A 108 -18.67 -24.17 -28.35
CA THR A 108 -20.12 -24.51 -28.27
C THR A 108 -20.65 -25.93 -28.56
N GLY A 109 -21.39 -26.51 -27.61
CA GLY A 109 -22.37 -27.58 -27.88
C GLY A 109 -23.08 -28.09 -26.60
N PRO A 110 -24.43 -28.08 -26.50
CA PRO A 110 -25.13 -28.32 -25.22
C PRO A 110 -25.75 -29.72 -25.06
N ALA A 111 -26.02 -30.13 -23.83
CA ALA A 111 -26.96 -31.21 -23.53
C ALA A 111 -27.69 -30.98 -22.18
N SER A 112 -29.02 -31.16 -22.20
CA SER A 112 -29.94 -31.12 -21.06
C SER A 112 -30.29 -32.55 -20.60
N GLY A 113 -30.79 -32.73 -19.38
CA GLY A 113 -31.59 -33.94 -19.07
C GLY A 113 -31.70 -34.37 -17.60
N ALA A 114 -32.87 -34.07 -17.00
CA ALA A 114 -33.64 -34.88 -16.02
C ALA A 114 -32.88 -35.76 -14.99
N ALA A 115 -32.96 -35.50 -13.68
CA ALA A 115 -34.13 -35.58 -12.77
C ALA A 115 -34.48 -37.00 -12.26
N ALA A 116 -34.43 -37.19 -10.93
CA ALA A 116 -35.16 -38.22 -10.21
C ALA A 116 -35.45 -37.78 -8.75
N THR A 117 -36.73 -37.55 -8.49
CA THR A 117 -37.50 -37.76 -7.24
C THR A 117 -36.90 -38.69 -6.18
N ALA A 118 -37.27 -38.70 -4.89
CA ALA A 118 -38.05 -37.86 -3.97
C ALA A 118 -38.38 -38.79 -2.77
N ALA A 119 -38.33 -38.30 -1.52
CA ALA A 119 -38.97 -38.99 -0.39
C ALA A 119 -39.22 -37.99 0.76
N VAL A 120 -40.44 -37.46 0.83
CA VAL A 120 -40.95 -36.74 2.01
C VAL A 120 -41.35 -37.77 3.06
N ASN A 121 -41.04 -37.52 4.34
CA ASN A 121 -41.75 -38.18 5.43
C ASN A 121 -42.10 -37.16 6.51
N THR A 122 -43.41 -36.98 6.71
CA THR A 122 -44.00 -35.94 7.55
C THR A 122 -44.44 -36.56 8.87
N GLN A 123 -43.99 -36.05 10.02
CA GLN A 123 -44.73 -36.24 11.28
C GLN A 123 -44.39 -35.21 12.38
N ALA A 124 -45.44 -34.48 12.76
CA ALA A 124 -45.68 -33.67 13.96
C ALA A 124 -47.21 -33.79 14.23
N PRO A 125 -47.80 -33.42 15.38
CA PRO A 125 -47.33 -32.53 16.47
C PRO A 125 -47.31 -33.31 17.83
N ALA A 126 -47.41 -32.79 19.06
CA ALA A 126 -47.78 -31.45 19.58
C ALA A 126 -46.95 -31.03 20.85
N PRO A 127 -47.47 -30.51 21.99
CA PRO A 127 -46.91 -29.26 22.51
C PRO A 127 -46.38 -29.30 23.95
N VAL A 128 -45.56 -28.30 24.32
CA VAL A 128 -45.32 -27.93 25.72
C VAL A 128 -45.49 -26.42 25.89
N ALA A 129 -46.26 -26.03 26.91
CA ALA A 129 -46.68 -24.65 27.20
C ALA A 129 -45.77 -23.99 28.29
N PRO A 130 -45.91 -22.68 28.59
CA PRO A 130 -44.75 -21.83 28.89
C PRO A 130 -44.49 -21.54 30.37
N ALA A 131 -43.29 -21.01 30.67
CA ALA A 131 -42.93 -20.51 32.00
C ALA A 131 -42.25 -19.11 31.97
N VAL A 132 -43.05 -18.10 32.31
CA VAL A 132 -42.75 -16.88 33.10
C VAL A 132 -41.57 -15.96 32.72
N ALA A 133 -41.90 -14.70 32.45
CA ALA A 133 -40.96 -13.60 32.26
C ALA A 133 -40.43 -12.99 33.59
N ALA A 134 -39.21 -12.44 33.57
CA ALA A 134 -38.66 -11.60 34.63
C ALA A 134 -38.28 -10.21 34.08
N ALA A 135 -38.71 -9.15 34.76
CA ALA A 135 -38.60 -7.76 34.31
C ALA A 135 -37.24 -7.10 34.67
N PRO A 136 -36.81 -6.04 33.94
CA PRO A 136 -35.55 -5.35 34.21
C PRO A 136 -35.65 -4.33 35.36
N ARG A 137 -34.50 -4.03 36.01
CA ARG A 137 -34.33 -2.94 36.98
C ARG A 137 -33.06 -2.12 36.64
N PRO A 138 -32.95 -0.84 37.08
CA PRO A 138 -32.89 0.23 36.08
C PRO A 138 -31.62 1.07 36.13
N ALA A 139 -31.29 1.68 34.99
CA ALA A 139 -30.28 2.74 34.90
C ALA A 139 -30.80 4.04 35.53
N ARG A 140 -29.94 4.72 36.30
CA ARG A 140 -30.26 5.99 36.95
C ARG A 140 -29.84 7.15 36.04
N ALA A 141 -30.80 7.90 35.52
CA ALA A 141 -30.54 9.16 34.85
C ALA A 141 -30.36 10.31 35.85
N ASN A 142 -29.73 11.41 35.44
CA ASN A 142 -30.08 12.74 35.94
C ASN A 142 -29.60 13.88 35.00
N GLY A 143 -30.60 14.51 34.37
CA GLY A 143 -30.79 15.96 34.22
C GLY A 143 -29.60 16.89 33.97
N THR A 144 -29.64 17.57 32.82
CA THR A 144 -29.02 18.88 32.59
C THR A 144 -29.79 20.01 33.28
N SER A 145 -29.09 21.02 33.79
CA SER A 145 -29.66 22.37 33.97
C SER A 145 -28.59 23.45 33.79
N SER A 146 -29.00 24.61 33.31
CA SER A 146 -28.14 25.75 32.96
C SER A 146 -28.29 26.87 33.98
N THR A 147 -27.18 27.48 34.41
CA THR A 147 -27.14 28.89 34.83
C THR A 147 -25.76 29.48 34.52
N SER A 148 -25.72 30.81 34.31
CA SER A 148 -24.50 31.56 34.02
C SER A 148 -23.96 32.23 35.27
N ARG A 149 -22.62 32.34 35.37
CA ARG A 149 -21.86 33.58 35.69
C ARG A 149 -20.35 33.34 35.65
N ARG A 150 -19.62 34.44 35.43
CA ARG A 150 -18.18 34.56 35.09
C ARG A 150 -17.39 34.99 36.35
N PRO A 151 -16.05 35.19 36.28
CA PRO A 151 -14.96 34.22 36.27
C PRO A 151 -14.17 34.18 37.60
N GLY A 152 -13.44 33.07 37.88
CA GLY A 152 -12.57 32.99 39.06
C GLY A 152 -11.38 32.04 38.91
N ALA A 153 -10.18 32.57 39.17
CA ALA A 153 -8.90 31.90 39.45
C ALA A 153 -8.48 30.67 38.61
N LYS A 154 -7.45 30.86 37.76
CA LYS A 154 -6.66 29.76 37.16
C LYS A 154 -6.03 28.90 38.27
N LYS A 155 -6.51 27.67 38.47
CA LYS A 155 -5.78 26.65 39.23
C LYS A 155 -4.91 25.85 38.25
N ALA A 156 -3.60 25.88 38.44
CA ALA A 156 -2.67 25.21 37.54
C ALA A 156 -2.93 23.69 37.53
N ALA A 157 -3.08 23.12 36.34
CA ALA A 157 -3.03 21.68 36.15
C ALA A 157 -1.58 21.18 36.37
N PRO A 158 -1.37 19.91 36.78
CA PRO A 158 -0.02 19.39 36.98
C PRO A 158 0.76 19.38 35.67
N ALA A 159 1.90 20.08 35.64
CA ALA A 159 2.89 19.88 34.59
C ALA A 159 3.47 18.47 34.74
N GLY A 160 3.28 17.61 33.73
CA GLY A 160 3.49 16.16 33.89
C GLY A 160 3.89 15.38 32.64
N THR A 161 4.24 16.05 31.54
CA THR A 161 4.91 15.43 30.37
C THR A 161 5.75 16.47 29.63
N SER A 162 6.83 16.91 30.28
CA SER A 162 7.92 17.62 29.60
C SER A 162 8.61 16.69 28.61
N ALA A 163 8.96 17.21 27.43
CA ALA A 163 10.09 16.64 26.69
C ALA A 163 11.35 16.79 27.57
N GLY A 164 12.13 15.72 27.75
CA GLY A 164 13.31 15.74 28.62
C GLY A 164 13.43 14.49 29.49
N GLY A 165 13.89 13.40 28.87
CA GLY A 165 14.06 12.11 29.51
C GLY A 165 14.52 11.06 28.52
N ALA A 166 15.47 11.43 27.64
CA ALA A 166 16.07 10.48 26.72
C ALA A 166 16.72 9.36 27.53
N ASP A 167 16.32 8.11 27.26
CA ASP A 167 16.95 6.93 27.85
C ASP A 167 18.46 7.03 27.59
N PRO A 168 19.34 7.12 28.61
CA PRO A 168 20.76 7.43 28.41
C PRO A 168 21.50 6.43 27.52
N ARG A 169 20.92 5.23 27.31
CA ARG A 169 21.40 4.19 26.39
C ARG A 169 21.24 4.56 24.92
N PHE A 170 20.31 5.47 24.60
CA PHE A 170 19.92 5.88 23.25
C PHE A 170 20.15 7.39 23.02
N GLY A 171 21.10 7.98 23.75
CA GLY A 171 21.35 9.43 23.76
C GLY A 171 21.70 10.03 22.39
N ASN A 172 22.19 9.22 21.45
CA ASN A 172 22.58 9.67 20.12
C ASN A 172 21.50 9.38 19.05
N GLY A 173 20.34 8.87 19.46
CA GLY A 173 19.16 8.69 18.60
C GLY A 173 19.02 7.31 17.96
N PRO A 174 18.03 7.13 17.06
CA PRO A 174 17.63 5.82 16.53
C PRO A 174 18.62 5.22 15.51
N LEU A 175 19.42 6.07 14.87
CA LEU A 175 20.26 5.70 13.73
C LEU A 175 21.45 6.65 13.56
N ALA A 176 22.44 6.21 12.80
CA ALA A 176 23.47 7.07 12.24
C ALA A 176 23.73 6.72 10.76
N VAL A 177 24.07 7.73 9.96
CA VAL A 177 24.65 7.55 8.62
C VAL A 177 26.17 7.51 8.77
N VAL A 178 26.78 6.39 8.39
CA VAL A 178 28.22 6.18 8.45
C VAL A 178 28.81 6.51 7.09
N ASP A 179 29.81 7.39 7.09
CA ASP A 179 30.51 7.88 5.89
C ASP A 179 32.01 8.03 6.16
N VAL A 180 32.78 8.35 5.12
CA VAL A 180 34.23 8.60 5.21
C VAL A 180 34.52 10.01 4.71
N ASP A 181 35.19 10.81 5.54
CA ASP A 181 35.57 12.17 5.17
C ASP A 181 36.76 12.20 4.16
N PRO A 182 37.08 13.37 3.56
CA PRO A 182 38.19 13.48 2.61
C PRO A 182 39.56 13.12 3.17
N ASP A 183 39.74 13.14 4.50
CA ASP A 183 40.97 12.74 5.19
C ASP A 183 41.02 11.21 5.49
N GLY A 184 39.99 10.46 5.08
CA GLY A 184 39.90 9.01 5.24
C GLY A 184 39.43 8.56 6.63
N LYS A 185 38.91 9.47 7.45
CA LYS A 185 38.36 9.19 8.79
C LYS A 185 36.91 8.76 8.66
N VAL A 186 36.52 7.74 9.43
CA VAL A 186 35.13 7.26 9.43
C VAL A 186 34.33 8.06 10.45
N LEU A 187 33.22 8.66 9.99
CA LEU A 187 32.32 9.49 10.77
C LEU A 187 30.91 8.89 10.78
N ALA A 188 30.19 9.05 11.88
CA ALA A 188 28.81 8.63 12.02
C ALA A 188 27.92 9.85 12.34
N TYR A 189 27.15 10.29 11.34
CA TYR A 189 26.23 11.41 11.38
C TYR A 189 24.92 10.97 12.03
N CYS A 190 24.66 11.50 13.22
CA CYS A 190 23.50 11.19 14.06
C CYS A 190 22.42 12.26 13.92
N VAL A 191 21.22 11.94 14.41
CA VAL A 191 20.09 12.88 14.41
C VAL A 191 20.42 14.11 15.26
N GLY A 192 20.07 15.31 14.76
CA GLY A 192 20.33 16.58 15.44
C GLY A 192 21.71 17.18 15.17
N GLY A 193 22.44 16.70 14.16
CA GLY A 193 23.73 17.27 13.73
C GLY A 193 24.93 16.81 14.56
N LEU A 194 24.75 15.86 15.48
CA LEU A 194 25.84 15.21 16.19
C LEU A 194 26.64 14.35 15.22
N VAL A 195 27.97 14.49 15.21
CA VAL A 195 28.88 13.62 14.46
C VAL A 195 29.77 12.87 15.43
N LEU A 196 29.89 11.55 15.26
CA LEU A 196 30.70 10.68 16.11
C LEU A 196 31.91 10.14 15.34
N ASP A 197 33.07 10.17 15.98
CA ASP A 197 34.26 9.48 15.50
C ASP A 197 34.04 7.96 15.58
N THR A 198 34.28 7.26 14.47
CA THR A 198 34.04 5.82 14.34
C THR A 198 35.38 5.06 14.22
N PRO A 199 35.99 4.59 15.33
CA PRO A 199 37.31 3.94 15.31
C PRO A 199 37.32 2.52 14.70
N ALA A 200 36.15 2.01 14.27
CA ALA A 200 35.98 0.66 13.74
C ALA A 200 36.72 0.45 12.42
N LYS A 201 37.66 -0.51 12.40
CA LYS A 201 38.48 -0.87 11.22
C LYS A 201 37.90 -2.00 10.35
N SER A 202 36.75 -2.53 10.73
CA SER A 202 36.05 -3.62 10.03
C SER A 202 34.55 -3.62 10.36
N LEU A 203 33.72 -4.23 9.51
CA LEU A 203 32.28 -4.29 9.77
C LEU A 203 31.92 -5.00 11.10
N PRO A 204 32.53 -6.14 11.51
CA PRO A 204 32.28 -6.70 12.84
C PRO A 204 32.59 -5.72 13.98
N SER A 205 33.70 -4.98 13.91
CA SER A 205 34.03 -3.96 14.91
C SER A 205 33.09 -2.75 14.89
N LEU A 206 32.50 -2.42 13.73
CA LEU A 206 31.47 -1.36 13.63
C LEU A 206 30.20 -1.79 14.36
N VAL A 207 29.80 -3.06 14.22
CA VAL A 207 28.63 -3.64 14.92
C VAL A 207 28.87 -3.68 16.44
N ASP A 208 30.04 -4.09 16.90
CA ASP A 208 30.38 -4.06 18.33
C ASP A 208 30.45 -2.61 18.88
N TRP A 209 31.06 -1.65 18.17
CA TRP A 209 31.06 -0.22 18.53
C TRP A 209 29.64 0.35 18.63
N THR A 210 28.78 0.03 17.68
CA THR A 210 27.38 0.49 17.63
C THR A 210 26.60 0.09 18.88
N LEU A 211 26.86 -1.10 19.41
CA LEU A 211 26.16 -1.65 20.57
C LEU A 211 26.76 -1.24 21.92
N ARG A 212 28.06 -0.88 21.96
CA ARG A 212 28.79 -0.59 23.21
C ARG A 212 29.01 0.90 23.47
N GLU A 213 29.27 1.66 22.42
CA GLU A 213 29.82 3.02 22.51
C GLU A 213 28.92 4.06 21.83
N ALA A 214 28.32 3.73 20.68
CA ALA A 214 27.58 4.69 19.86
C ALA A 214 26.27 5.22 20.47
N LYS A 215 25.73 4.57 21.53
CA LYS A 215 24.46 4.93 22.20
C LYS A 215 23.29 5.14 21.22
N LEU A 216 23.19 4.26 20.23
CA LEU A 216 22.13 4.27 19.21
C LEU A 216 21.00 3.30 19.56
N GLY A 217 19.78 3.65 19.20
CA GLY A 217 18.58 2.83 19.34
C GLY A 217 17.33 3.66 19.64
N GLN A 218 16.18 3.01 19.84
CA GLN A 218 14.94 3.70 20.18
C GLN A 218 14.27 3.04 21.38
N PRO A 219 13.72 3.81 22.35
CA PRO A 219 12.89 3.26 23.43
C PRO A 219 11.74 2.38 22.91
N LYS A 220 11.28 1.44 23.74
CA LYS A 220 10.17 0.54 23.38
C LYS A 220 8.87 1.32 23.13
N LEU A 221 8.12 0.94 22.10
CA LEU A 221 6.89 1.64 21.71
C LEU A 221 5.66 1.25 22.54
N SER A 222 5.73 0.15 23.28
CA SER A 222 4.67 -0.40 24.13
C SER A 222 5.25 -0.99 25.42
N GLY A 223 4.42 -1.11 26.46
CA GLY A 223 4.85 -1.66 27.76
C GLY A 223 5.46 -3.06 27.68
N PRO A 224 4.79 -4.05 27.06
CA PRO A 224 5.32 -5.39 26.78
C PRO A 224 6.40 -5.42 25.67
N GLY A 225 6.61 -4.31 24.97
CA GLY A 225 7.51 -4.20 23.83
C GLY A 225 8.99 -4.19 24.19
N ARG A 226 9.82 -4.17 23.15
CA ARG A 226 11.28 -4.12 23.24
C ARG A 226 11.78 -2.82 22.60
N PRO A 227 12.93 -2.28 23.04
CA PRO A 227 13.61 -1.21 22.32
C PRO A 227 13.86 -1.60 20.85
N ALA A 228 13.81 -0.63 19.95
CA ALA A 228 14.21 -0.86 18.57
C ALA A 228 15.72 -1.03 18.49
N ASP A 229 16.16 -1.95 17.63
CA ASP A 229 17.56 -2.16 17.33
C ASP A 229 18.14 -0.89 16.64
N PRO A 230 19.39 -0.48 16.94
CA PRO A 230 20.04 0.61 16.21
C PRO A 230 20.13 0.32 14.71
N LEU A 231 20.04 1.37 13.91
CA LEU A 231 20.20 1.34 12.47
C LEU A 231 21.47 2.11 12.05
N LEU A 232 22.32 1.45 11.25
CA LEU A 232 23.36 2.14 10.50
C LEU A 232 22.93 2.26 9.03
N VAL A 233 23.11 3.44 8.46
CA VAL A 233 22.99 3.67 7.02
C VAL A 233 24.41 3.78 6.48
N LEU A 234 24.80 2.98 5.50
CA LEU A 234 26.17 2.98 4.97
C LEU A 234 26.20 3.68 3.62
N THR A 235 26.99 4.76 3.49
CA THR A 235 27.28 5.42 2.21
C THR A 235 28.20 4.57 1.34
N GLU A 236 28.37 4.96 0.07
CA GLU A 236 29.28 4.29 -0.86
C GLU A 236 30.72 4.25 -0.34
N ALA A 237 31.24 5.37 0.16
CA ALA A 237 32.59 5.42 0.75
C ALA A 237 32.72 4.54 2.00
N ALA A 238 31.67 4.44 2.83
CA ALA A 238 31.65 3.50 3.96
C ALA A 238 31.61 2.03 3.51
N LEU A 239 30.93 1.69 2.41
CA LEU A 239 30.95 0.34 1.84
C LEU A 239 32.37 -0.04 1.41
N GLU A 240 33.04 0.81 0.63
CA GLU A 240 34.43 0.60 0.19
C GLU A 240 35.38 0.42 1.38
N ARG A 241 35.27 1.33 2.36
CA ARG A 241 36.06 1.29 3.59
C ARG A 241 35.91 0.00 4.38
N TYR A 242 34.72 -0.59 4.37
CA TYR A 242 34.43 -1.87 5.03
C TYR A 242 34.52 -3.09 4.11
N GLY A 243 34.98 -2.94 2.87
CA GLY A 243 35.20 -4.04 1.93
C GLY A 243 33.90 -4.69 1.42
N LEU A 244 32.84 -3.89 1.30
CA LEU A 244 31.58 -4.22 0.63
C LEU A 244 31.57 -3.59 -0.77
N PRO A 245 30.90 -4.19 -1.77
CA PRO A 245 30.77 -3.59 -3.09
C PRO A 245 29.82 -2.38 -3.06
N VAL A 246 30.17 -1.31 -3.77
CA VAL A 246 29.34 -0.08 -3.84
C VAL A 246 27.98 -0.36 -4.47
N ALA A 247 27.95 -1.12 -5.56
CA ALA A 247 26.75 -1.63 -6.21
C ALA A 247 26.77 -3.16 -6.27
N LEU A 248 25.59 -3.79 -6.24
CA LEU A 248 25.45 -5.24 -6.44
C LEU A 248 25.61 -5.60 -7.92
N SER A 249 26.24 -6.74 -8.21
CA SER A 249 26.17 -7.35 -9.54
C SER A 249 24.73 -7.77 -9.87
N ASP A 250 24.41 -8.00 -11.15
CA ASP A 250 23.04 -8.41 -11.54
C ASP A 250 22.61 -9.73 -10.89
N GLU A 251 23.52 -10.69 -10.72
CA GLU A 251 23.24 -11.95 -10.01
C GLU A 251 22.89 -11.69 -8.53
N GLU A 252 23.65 -10.84 -7.84
CA GLU A 252 23.42 -10.47 -6.44
C GLU A 252 22.16 -9.61 -6.26
N ARG A 253 21.86 -8.75 -7.23
CA ARG A 253 20.65 -7.92 -7.32
C ARG A 253 19.41 -8.78 -7.50
N LEU A 254 19.46 -9.78 -8.38
CA LEU A 254 18.39 -10.77 -8.58
C LEU A 254 18.23 -11.68 -7.36
N ALA A 255 19.33 -12.11 -6.73
CA ALA A 255 19.31 -12.86 -5.47
C ALA A 255 18.90 -12.01 -4.25
N GLY A 256 18.94 -10.68 -4.37
CA GLY A 256 18.66 -9.71 -3.31
C GLY A 256 19.66 -9.70 -2.15
N ARG A 257 20.84 -10.32 -2.31
CA ARG A 257 21.87 -10.50 -1.28
C ARG A 257 23.24 -10.87 -1.85
N LEU A 258 24.30 -10.52 -1.12
CA LEU A 258 25.65 -11.05 -1.34
C LEU A 258 25.71 -12.57 -1.12
N PRO A 259 26.59 -13.31 -1.82
CA PRO A 259 26.77 -14.74 -1.64
C PRO A 259 27.41 -15.06 -0.28
N GLU A 260 27.04 -16.19 0.33
CA GLU A 260 27.53 -16.60 1.66
C GLU A 260 29.06 -16.83 1.70
N SER A 261 29.68 -17.01 0.53
CA SER A 261 31.13 -17.08 0.35
C SER A 261 31.85 -15.73 0.48
N HIS A 262 31.14 -14.61 0.50
CA HIS A 262 31.70 -13.25 0.53
C HIS A 262 32.58 -13.01 1.77
N LYS A 263 33.70 -12.29 1.58
CA LYS A 263 34.73 -12.05 2.61
C LYS A 263 34.15 -11.47 3.90
N ILE A 264 33.24 -10.50 3.79
CA ILE A 264 32.64 -9.81 4.94
C ILE A 264 31.66 -10.71 5.71
N ILE A 265 30.91 -11.59 5.01
CA ILE A 265 30.04 -12.57 5.67
C ILE A 265 30.91 -13.58 6.45
N LYS A 266 32.01 -14.07 5.88
CA LYS A 266 32.98 -14.93 6.58
C LYS A 266 33.59 -14.24 7.80
N GLN A 267 33.87 -12.94 7.74
CA GLN A 267 34.35 -12.16 8.90
C GLN A 267 33.29 -12.04 10.00
N LEU A 268 32.03 -11.74 9.66
CA LEU A 268 30.92 -11.70 10.61
C LEU A 268 30.74 -13.06 11.30
N THR A 269 30.69 -14.15 10.54
CA THR A 269 30.57 -15.52 11.09
C THR A 269 31.74 -15.88 12.02
N ARG A 270 32.99 -15.48 11.68
CA ARG A 270 34.16 -15.68 12.54
C ARG A 270 34.08 -14.87 13.85
N ALA A 271 33.45 -13.70 13.82
CA ALA A 271 33.13 -12.88 14.99
C ALA A 271 31.79 -13.27 15.65
N GLU A 272 31.30 -14.49 15.38
CA GLU A 272 30.07 -15.09 15.95
C GLU A 272 28.76 -14.33 15.64
N TRP A 273 28.81 -13.37 14.72
CA TRP A 273 27.62 -12.67 14.23
C TRP A 273 26.83 -13.53 13.25
N LYS A 274 25.50 -13.50 13.37
CA LYS A 274 24.56 -14.21 12.50
C LYS A 274 23.76 -13.23 11.65
N LEU A 275 23.40 -13.69 10.46
CA LEU A 275 22.46 -13.03 9.55
C LEU A 275 21.11 -13.76 9.58
N THR A 276 20.05 -13.08 9.16
CA THR A 276 18.74 -13.73 8.96
C THR A 276 18.73 -14.58 7.69
N LYS A 277 17.67 -15.38 7.46
CA LYS A 277 17.44 -16.12 6.21
C LYS A 277 17.35 -15.25 4.93
N ARG A 278 17.36 -13.92 5.05
CA ARG A 278 17.49 -12.98 3.92
C ARG A 278 18.94 -12.70 3.52
N GLY A 279 19.92 -13.11 4.31
CA GLY A 279 21.34 -12.85 4.07
C GLY A 279 21.74 -11.39 4.28
N PHE A 280 22.78 -10.97 3.55
CA PHE A 280 23.33 -9.62 3.55
C PHE A 280 22.91 -8.91 2.26
N GLY A 281 21.79 -8.20 2.29
CA GLY A 281 21.24 -7.45 1.15
C GLY A 281 21.06 -5.97 1.46
N PRO A 282 20.27 -5.23 0.66
CA PRO A 282 20.06 -3.78 0.83
C PRO A 282 19.58 -3.39 2.23
N TRP A 283 18.83 -4.31 2.86
CA TRP A 283 18.58 -4.31 4.29
C TRP A 283 19.13 -5.59 4.90
N ALA A 284 20.07 -5.45 5.84
CA ALA A 284 20.65 -6.57 6.56
C ALA A 284 20.38 -6.44 8.07
N ARG A 285 20.29 -7.59 8.75
CA ARG A 285 20.17 -7.66 10.21
C ARG A 285 21.26 -8.56 10.75
N ILE A 286 22.18 -7.96 11.49
CA ILE A 286 23.32 -8.63 12.11
C ILE A 286 23.00 -8.81 13.60
N TYR A 287 23.07 -10.04 14.11
CA TYR A 287 22.70 -10.32 15.50
C TYR A 287 23.47 -11.50 16.12
N ARG A 288 23.60 -11.50 17.45
CA ARG A 288 23.91 -12.72 18.23
C ARG A 288 22.62 -13.23 18.89
N PRO A 289 22.47 -14.55 19.14
CA PRO A 289 21.37 -15.08 19.95
C PRO A 289 21.31 -14.36 21.31
N ALA A 290 20.11 -14.10 21.82
CA ALA A 290 19.95 -13.36 23.07
C ALA A 290 20.39 -14.20 24.28
N THR A 291 21.23 -13.62 25.14
CA THR A 291 21.67 -14.19 26.42
C THR A 291 20.83 -13.58 27.54
N GLY A 292 19.84 -14.33 28.03
CA GLY A 292 18.86 -13.81 28.99
C GLY A 292 18.02 -12.68 28.39
N SER A 293 18.13 -11.48 28.97
CA SER A 293 17.43 -10.27 28.48
C SER A 293 18.26 -9.45 27.47
N GLU A 294 19.56 -9.71 27.34
CA GLU A 294 20.45 -8.93 26.47
C GLU A 294 20.27 -9.31 25.00
N ARG A 295 20.14 -8.29 24.15
CA ARG A 295 19.99 -8.44 22.70
C ARG A 295 21.09 -7.66 21.99
N ALA A 296 22.03 -8.38 21.37
CA ALA A 296 23.01 -7.80 20.46
C ALA A 296 22.48 -7.89 19.02
N CYS A 297 22.02 -6.76 18.47
CA CYS A 297 21.39 -6.69 17.15
C CYS A 297 21.54 -5.29 16.52
N VAL A 298 22.02 -5.23 15.29
CA VAL A 298 22.14 -3.99 14.49
C VAL A 298 21.44 -4.19 13.14
N GLN A 299 20.70 -3.19 12.69
CA GLN A 299 20.12 -3.13 11.35
C GLN A 299 21.06 -2.33 10.44
N LEU A 300 21.17 -2.74 9.17
CA LEU A 300 21.87 -1.98 8.13
C LEU A 300 20.87 -1.56 7.03
N CYS A 301 21.05 -0.34 6.53
CA CYS A 301 20.43 0.19 5.31
C CYS A 301 21.55 0.60 4.34
N ILE A 302 21.45 0.19 3.08
CA ILE A 302 22.48 0.46 2.06
C ILE A 302 21.81 1.15 0.86
N PRO A 303 21.81 2.50 0.81
CA PRO A 303 21.05 3.25 -0.21
C PRO A 303 21.44 2.91 -1.65
N SER A 304 22.74 2.76 -1.94
CA SER A 304 23.28 2.40 -3.27
C SER A 304 22.81 1.02 -3.77
N TRP A 305 22.36 0.14 -2.87
CA TRP A 305 21.73 -1.15 -3.23
C TRP A 305 20.20 -1.05 -3.31
N ASN A 306 19.65 0.16 -3.48
CA ASN A 306 18.21 0.44 -3.51
C ASN A 306 17.46 0.02 -2.22
N ALA A 307 18.09 0.23 -1.05
CA ALA A 307 17.41 0.05 0.24
C ALA A 307 16.29 1.08 0.45
N LEU A 308 16.49 2.31 -0.07
CA LEU A 308 15.54 3.42 -0.04
C LEU A 308 14.84 3.53 -1.40
N ASP A 309 13.86 2.66 -1.64
CA ASP A 309 13.04 2.62 -2.87
C ASP A 309 12.50 4.01 -3.24
N ILE A 310 12.95 4.52 -4.40
CA ILE A 310 12.67 5.88 -4.92
C ILE A 310 11.17 6.22 -4.96
N ARG A 311 10.29 5.22 -5.13
CA ARG A 311 8.82 5.42 -5.13
C ARG A 311 8.25 5.86 -3.78
N HIS A 312 9.00 5.65 -2.70
CA HIS A 312 8.59 5.94 -1.33
C HIS A 312 9.51 6.94 -0.64
N TRP A 313 10.80 6.93 -1.01
CA TRP A 313 11.86 7.75 -0.42
C TRP A 313 12.39 8.85 -1.34
N GLY A 314 11.92 8.95 -2.59
CA GLY A 314 12.47 9.87 -3.59
C GLY A 314 13.99 9.70 -3.69
N ASP A 315 14.69 10.81 -3.91
CA ASP A 315 16.15 10.83 -4.04
C ASP A 315 16.88 10.84 -2.69
N ALA A 316 16.21 10.45 -1.59
CA ALA A 316 16.82 10.43 -0.25
C ALA A 316 18.14 9.63 -0.19
N GLY A 317 18.28 8.57 -0.99
CA GLY A 317 19.51 7.79 -1.08
C GLY A 317 20.72 8.54 -1.65
N GLN A 318 20.51 9.71 -2.25
CA GLN A 318 21.54 10.59 -2.83
C GLN A 318 21.83 11.83 -1.95
N LEU A 319 21.09 12.01 -0.83
CA LEU A 319 21.32 13.12 0.09
C LEU A 319 22.68 12.98 0.78
N PRO A 320 23.37 14.09 1.12
CA PRO A 320 24.57 14.03 1.93
C PRO A 320 24.27 13.47 3.34
N PRO A 321 25.29 13.00 4.08
CA PRO A 321 25.08 12.19 5.28
C PRO A 321 24.27 12.86 6.39
N ALA A 322 24.40 14.19 6.56
CA ALA A 322 23.72 14.94 7.61
C ALA A 322 22.22 15.11 7.31
N GLU A 323 21.88 15.43 6.07
CA GLU A 323 20.53 15.54 5.53
C GLU A 323 19.84 14.17 5.55
N LEU A 324 20.54 13.11 5.12
CA LEU A 324 20.01 11.75 5.20
C LEU A 324 19.73 11.31 6.66
N ALA A 325 20.61 11.69 7.60
CA ALA A 325 20.39 11.47 9.03
C ALA A 325 19.19 12.30 9.57
N ARG A 326 19.03 13.55 9.11
CA ARG A 326 17.86 14.42 9.43
C ARG A 326 16.56 13.79 8.95
N LEU A 327 16.48 13.41 7.68
CA LEU A 327 15.30 12.85 7.03
C LEU A 327 14.88 11.53 7.69
N LEU A 328 15.79 10.56 7.78
CA LEU A 328 15.48 9.26 8.38
C LEU A 328 15.24 9.37 9.89
N GLY A 329 15.92 10.29 10.58
CA GLY A 329 15.68 10.61 11.99
C GLY A 329 14.28 11.19 12.22
N GLY A 330 13.85 12.11 11.35
CA GLY A 330 12.50 12.71 11.35
C GLY A 330 11.39 11.72 11.02
N TYR A 331 11.66 10.71 10.20
CA TYR A 331 10.76 9.56 10.04
C TYR A 331 10.76 8.66 11.29
N ALA A 332 11.94 8.34 11.83
CA ALA A 332 12.11 7.39 12.92
C ALA A 332 11.49 7.88 14.24
N SER A 333 11.60 9.16 14.55
CA SER A 333 11.01 9.79 15.73
C SER A 333 9.48 9.75 15.71
N ARG A 334 8.88 10.01 14.55
CA ARG A 334 7.42 10.04 14.34
C ARG A 334 6.81 8.63 14.20
N VAL A 335 7.45 7.75 13.42
CA VAL A 335 6.97 6.37 13.15
C VAL A 335 7.72 5.36 14.02
N MET A 336 8.87 4.85 13.55
CA MET A 336 9.81 4.01 14.28
C MET A 336 11.11 3.94 13.49
N THR A 337 12.24 3.54 14.10
CA THR A 337 13.48 3.24 13.36
C THR A 337 13.16 2.33 12.16
N PRO A 338 13.47 2.76 10.91
CA PRO A 338 13.20 1.97 9.71
C PRO A 338 13.76 0.55 9.79
N ARG A 339 12.95 -0.45 9.41
CA ARG A 339 13.38 -1.87 9.34
C ARG A 339 12.90 -2.49 8.05
N GLY A 340 13.79 -2.61 7.07
CA GLY A 340 13.41 -3.02 5.72
C GLY A 340 12.67 -1.90 4.98
N SER A 341 12.02 -2.25 3.87
CA SER A 341 11.15 -1.30 3.17
C SER A 341 10.03 -0.76 4.06
N THR A 342 9.42 0.35 3.67
CA THR A 342 8.24 0.95 4.32
C THR A 342 7.15 -0.09 4.63
N ALA A 343 6.90 -1.02 3.71
CA ALA A 343 5.97 -2.14 3.91
C ALA A 343 6.37 -3.09 5.07
N VAL A 344 7.66 -3.39 5.22
CA VAL A 344 8.15 -4.20 6.36
C VAL A 344 8.08 -3.39 7.64
N THR A 345 8.50 -2.12 7.61
CA THR A 345 8.40 -1.20 8.76
C THR A 345 6.96 -1.06 9.26
N GLY A 346 5.96 -1.03 8.38
CA GLY A 346 4.54 -0.97 8.75
C GLY A 346 4.05 -2.23 9.48
N LEU A 347 4.53 -3.41 9.09
CA LEU A 347 4.25 -4.71 9.73
C LEU A 347 4.96 -4.85 11.09
N GLU A 348 6.19 -4.35 11.15
CA GLU A 348 7.02 -4.31 12.36
C GLU A 348 6.45 -3.32 13.39
N LEU A 349 5.84 -2.22 12.93
CA LEU A 349 5.14 -1.27 13.80
C LEU A 349 3.93 -1.90 14.49
N MET A 350 3.11 -2.69 13.76
CA MET A 350 2.01 -3.46 14.37
C MET A 350 2.53 -4.39 15.48
N THR A 351 3.65 -5.07 15.21
CA THR A 351 4.30 -6.01 16.15
C THR A 351 4.96 -5.30 17.35
N ALA A 352 5.51 -4.10 17.16
CA ALA A 352 6.12 -3.30 18.22
C ALA A 352 5.08 -2.69 19.18
N LEU A 353 3.90 -2.34 18.65
CA LEU A 353 2.78 -1.78 19.43
C LEU A 353 1.95 -2.89 20.11
N HIS A 354 1.77 -4.03 19.44
CA HIS A 354 1.11 -5.22 19.97
C HIS A 354 2.05 -6.44 19.91
N PRO A 355 3.06 -6.52 20.80
CA PRO A 355 3.98 -7.65 20.86
C PRO A 355 3.23 -8.97 21.09
N PRO A 356 3.71 -10.09 20.53
CA PRO A 356 3.02 -11.38 20.61
C PRO A 356 3.02 -11.97 22.04
N THR A 357 3.91 -11.49 22.91
CA THR A 357 4.03 -11.94 24.29
C THR A 357 4.46 -10.83 25.24
N ARG A 358 4.01 -10.96 26.49
CA ARG A 358 4.41 -10.15 27.64
C ARG A 358 5.24 -10.99 28.61
N ALA A 359 5.83 -10.33 29.61
CA ALA A 359 6.37 -11.01 30.77
C ALA A 359 5.25 -11.24 31.80
N SER A 360 5.22 -12.42 32.42
CA SER A 360 4.33 -12.74 33.54
C SER A 360 4.60 -11.87 34.77
N GLU A 361 3.77 -12.02 35.80
CA GLU A 361 4.19 -11.71 37.17
C GLU A 361 5.38 -12.60 37.57
N PRO A 362 6.26 -12.16 38.48
CA PRO A 362 7.33 -13.01 38.99
C PRO A 362 6.76 -14.24 39.69
N ASP A 363 7.38 -15.40 39.47
CA ASP A 363 7.13 -16.61 40.26
C ASP A 363 7.74 -16.51 41.68
N ALA A 364 7.65 -17.60 42.45
CA ALA A 364 8.20 -17.66 43.80
C ALA A 364 9.72 -17.42 43.88
N ASP A 365 10.46 -17.67 42.79
CA ASP A 365 11.90 -17.42 42.67
C ASP A 365 12.20 -16.01 42.09
N GLY A 366 11.18 -15.18 41.89
CA GLY A 366 11.28 -13.84 41.30
C GLY A 366 11.46 -13.83 39.77
N LYS A 367 11.36 -14.98 39.11
CA LYS A 367 11.58 -15.14 37.67
C LYS A 367 10.28 -14.90 36.90
N ARG A 368 10.39 -14.18 35.77
CA ARG A 368 9.26 -13.93 34.86
C ARG A 368 9.32 -14.84 33.64
N HIS A 369 8.16 -15.31 33.22
CA HIS A 369 7.95 -16.20 32.07
C HIS A 369 7.35 -15.45 30.88
N SER A 370 7.38 -16.07 29.70
CA SER A 370 6.83 -15.48 28.47
C SER A 370 5.40 -15.96 28.26
N GLU A 371 4.42 -15.08 28.48
CA GLU A 371 2.99 -15.35 28.28
C GLU A 371 2.47 -14.71 26.99
N HIS A 372 1.36 -15.22 26.43
CA HIS A 372 0.59 -14.53 25.41
C HIS A 372 0.21 -13.11 25.88
N ASN A 373 0.29 -12.13 24.98
CA ASN A 373 -0.11 -10.75 25.26
C ASN A 373 -1.54 -10.50 24.73
N PRO A 374 -2.56 -10.32 25.59
CA PRO A 374 -3.93 -10.11 25.13
C PRO A 374 -4.05 -8.92 24.17
N GLY A 375 -4.86 -9.07 23.12
CA GLY A 375 -4.96 -8.05 22.08
C GLY A 375 -3.79 -8.05 21.08
N SER A 376 -3.02 -9.15 21.00
CA SER A 376 -2.00 -9.40 19.97
C SER A 376 -2.36 -10.62 19.13
N LEU A 377 -1.63 -10.86 18.03
CA LEU A 377 -1.83 -12.02 17.16
C LEU A 377 -1.10 -13.29 17.64
N GLY A 378 -0.49 -13.28 18.83
CA GLY A 378 0.28 -14.41 19.34
C GLY A 378 1.59 -14.67 18.58
N LYS A 379 2.29 -15.76 18.97
CA LYS A 379 3.61 -16.15 18.43
C LYS A 379 3.53 -16.94 17.13
N ASP A 380 2.44 -17.66 16.94
CA ASP A 380 2.32 -18.73 15.96
C ASP A 380 1.41 -18.29 14.79
N PRO A 381 1.71 -18.69 13.55
CA PRO A 381 0.83 -18.41 12.41
C PRO A 381 -0.50 -19.14 12.58
N VAL A 382 -1.55 -18.58 11.99
CA VAL A 382 -2.92 -19.09 12.09
C VAL A 382 -3.49 -19.25 10.69
N ASP A 383 -4.11 -20.39 10.41
CA ASP A 383 -4.72 -20.63 9.10
C ASP A 383 -5.88 -19.67 8.84
N CYS A 384 -5.99 -19.23 7.58
CA CYS A 384 -7.11 -18.44 7.10
C CYS A 384 -8.31 -19.33 6.72
N ALA A 385 -9.49 -18.75 6.59
CA ALA A 385 -10.63 -19.48 6.05
C ALA A 385 -10.41 -19.79 4.55
N PRO A 386 -10.95 -20.90 4.00
CA PRO A 386 -10.82 -21.23 2.58
C PRO A 386 -11.23 -20.10 1.62
N CYS A 387 -12.29 -19.36 1.95
CA CYS A 387 -12.75 -18.20 1.17
C CYS A 387 -11.78 -16.99 1.23
N GLU A 388 -11.00 -16.84 2.30
CA GLU A 388 -10.02 -15.77 2.49
C GLU A 388 -8.67 -16.09 1.81
N ALA A 389 -8.40 -17.37 1.55
CA ALA A 389 -7.16 -17.85 0.96
C ALA A 389 -6.98 -17.30 -0.47
N PRO A 390 -5.83 -16.68 -0.81
CA PRO A 390 -5.54 -16.27 -2.18
C PRO A 390 -5.31 -17.49 -3.08
N ASP A 391 -5.46 -17.34 -4.40
CA ASP A 391 -5.31 -18.45 -5.34
C ASP A 391 -3.90 -19.06 -5.28
N GLY A 392 -3.83 -20.39 -5.39
CA GLY A 392 -2.59 -21.16 -5.18
C GLY A 392 -2.15 -21.32 -3.71
N HIS A 393 -2.92 -20.86 -2.72
CA HIS A 393 -2.65 -21.16 -1.30
C HIS A 393 -2.70 -22.68 -1.01
N PRO A 394 -1.89 -23.23 -0.07
CA PRO A 394 -1.89 -24.67 0.24
C PRO A 394 -3.25 -25.28 0.61
N LEU A 395 -4.16 -24.51 1.22
CA LEU A 395 -5.55 -24.92 1.49
C LEU A 395 -6.38 -25.21 0.21
N LEU A 396 -5.88 -24.80 -0.95
CA LEU A 396 -6.54 -24.90 -2.25
C LEU A 396 -5.83 -25.89 -3.19
N LYS A 397 -4.84 -26.63 -2.69
CA LYS A 397 -4.00 -27.55 -3.49
C LYS A 397 -4.81 -28.64 -4.23
N ASP A 398 -5.97 -29.00 -3.69
CA ASP A 398 -6.84 -30.07 -4.18
C ASP A 398 -7.92 -29.56 -5.16
N LEU A 399 -7.94 -28.25 -5.46
CA LEU A 399 -8.83 -27.70 -6.49
C LEU A 399 -8.34 -28.07 -7.90
N PRO A 400 -9.25 -28.22 -8.88
CA PRO A 400 -8.85 -28.45 -10.27
C PRO A 400 -7.95 -27.34 -10.81
N ARG A 401 -6.94 -27.71 -11.60
CA ARG A 401 -5.85 -26.82 -12.08
C ARG A 401 -6.31 -25.51 -12.74
N PHE A 402 -7.48 -25.51 -13.36
CA PHE A 402 -8.06 -24.36 -14.08
C PHE A 402 -9.36 -23.85 -13.44
N HIS A 403 -9.63 -24.21 -12.18
CA HIS A 403 -10.82 -23.77 -11.47
C HIS A 403 -10.72 -22.28 -11.10
N VAL A 404 -11.60 -21.46 -11.66
CA VAL A 404 -11.73 -20.04 -11.34
C VAL A 404 -12.79 -19.87 -10.28
N ARG A 405 -12.36 -19.62 -9.04
CA ARG A 405 -13.28 -19.49 -7.89
C ARG A 405 -14.18 -18.26 -8.01
N GLY A 406 -15.49 -18.48 -7.94
CA GLY A 406 -16.51 -17.43 -7.99
C GLY A 406 -16.76 -16.73 -6.64
N PRO A 407 -17.65 -15.72 -6.59
CA PRO A 407 -17.99 -14.99 -5.36
C PRO A 407 -18.50 -15.87 -4.21
N ALA A 408 -19.16 -17.00 -4.52
CA ALA A 408 -19.61 -18.00 -3.55
C ALA A 408 -18.48 -18.86 -2.94
N GLU A 409 -17.24 -18.74 -3.44
CA GLU A 409 -16.09 -19.55 -3.00
C GLU A 409 -14.91 -18.73 -2.46
N LYS A 410 -14.90 -17.41 -2.71
CA LYS A 410 -13.76 -16.54 -2.45
C LYS A 410 -14.22 -15.14 -2.05
N LEU A 411 -13.53 -14.56 -1.08
CA LEU A 411 -13.76 -13.23 -0.52
C LEU A 411 -13.12 -12.15 -1.43
N PHE A 412 -13.95 -11.39 -2.15
CA PHE A 412 -13.51 -10.34 -3.09
C PHE A 412 -13.47 -8.94 -2.46
N GLU A 413 -12.89 -8.82 -1.27
CA GLU A 413 -12.75 -7.52 -0.59
C GLU A 413 -11.52 -6.74 -1.10
N GLU A 414 -11.73 -6.03 -2.21
CA GLU A 414 -10.80 -5.04 -2.78
C GLU A 414 -11.43 -3.63 -2.81
N ALA A 415 -10.60 -2.62 -3.10
CA ALA A 415 -11.03 -1.23 -3.23
C ALA A 415 -11.76 -1.00 -4.56
N TYR A 416 -12.45 0.14 -4.71
CA TYR A 416 -13.21 0.42 -5.92
C TYR A 416 -12.35 0.56 -7.17
N ASP A 417 -12.86 0.07 -8.29
CA ASP A 417 -12.44 0.43 -9.64
C ASP A 417 -13.70 0.41 -10.52
N TRP A 418 -14.42 1.55 -10.52
CA TRP A 418 -15.73 1.71 -11.14
C TRP A 418 -15.78 3.05 -11.87
N ALA A 419 -16.41 3.07 -13.03
CA ALA A 419 -16.77 4.28 -13.74
C ALA A 419 -18.02 4.03 -14.58
N ARG A 420 -18.65 5.11 -15.05
CA ARG A 420 -19.80 5.05 -15.97
C ARG A 420 -19.68 6.15 -17.03
N PRO A 421 -20.42 6.06 -18.14
CA PRO A 421 -20.65 7.20 -19.03
C PRO A 421 -21.19 8.41 -18.28
N LEU A 422 -20.90 9.61 -18.78
CA LEU A 422 -21.52 10.84 -18.30
C LEU A 422 -22.99 10.89 -18.74
N THR A 423 -23.84 11.50 -17.92
CA THR A 423 -25.20 11.87 -18.33
C THR A 423 -25.19 13.18 -19.10
N ASP A 424 -26.23 13.45 -19.90
CA ASP A 424 -26.37 14.72 -20.63
C ASP A 424 -26.18 15.96 -19.73
N ALA A 425 -26.69 15.92 -18.50
CA ALA A 425 -26.57 17.00 -17.52
C ALA A 425 -25.16 17.16 -16.92
N GLU A 426 -24.31 16.13 -17.03
CA GLU A 426 -22.90 16.15 -16.65
C GLU A 426 -22.02 16.58 -17.83
N CYS A 427 -22.37 16.19 -19.06
CA CYS A 427 -21.75 16.67 -20.30
C CYS A 427 -21.87 18.19 -20.50
N LEU A 428 -22.89 18.81 -19.90
CA LEU A 428 -23.07 20.28 -19.89
C LEU A 428 -22.23 21.00 -18.82
N ARG A 429 -21.53 20.28 -17.94
CA ARG A 429 -20.62 20.86 -16.94
C ARG A 429 -19.27 21.19 -17.58
N ARG A 430 -18.49 22.03 -16.90
CA ARG A 430 -17.18 22.49 -17.41
C ARG A 430 -16.07 21.52 -17.02
N GLU A 431 -16.08 21.09 -15.77
CA GLU A 431 -14.95 20.44 -15.13
C GLU A 431 -15.32 19.06 -14.55
N LEU A 432 -14.35 18.18 -14.51
CA LEU A 432 -14.31 16.95 -13.72
C LEU A 432 -13.34 17.19 -12.57
N VAL A 433 -13.81 17.04 -11.33
CA VAL A 433 -13.02 17.35 -10.12
C VAL A 433 -12.84 16.10 -9.27
N GLY A 434 -11.59 15.72 -9.01
CA GLY A 434 -11.21 14.57 -8.20
C GLY A 434 -11.05 14.90 -6.71
N LEU A 435 -11.69 14.11 -5.85
CA LEU A 435 -11.53 14.12 -4.40
C LEU A 435 -10.83 12.84 -3.93
N ASP A 436 -9.66 12.95 -3.33
CA ASP A 436 -8.94 11.81 -2.74
C ASP A 436 -9.04 11.81 -1.21
N VAL A 437 -9.40 10.67 -0.63
CA VAL A 437 -9.54 10.51 0.83
C VAL A 437 -8.16 10.31 1.47
N ASN A 438 -7.70 11.31 2.22
CA ASN A 438 -6.42 11.27 2.92
C ASN A 438 -6.27 10.00 3.76
N MET A 439 -5.27 9.17 3.44
CA MET A 439 -4.94 7.93 4.14
C MET A 439 -6.15 7.00 4.38
N ALA A 440 -7.00 6.80 3.37
CA ALA A 440 -8.28 6.12 3.49
C ALA A 440 -8.18 4.76 4.22
N PHE A 441 -7.21 3.91 3.85
CA PHE A 441 -7.01 2.61 4.49
C PHE A 441 -6.55 2.69 5.96
N ALA A 442 -5.84 3.75 6.36
CA ALA A 442 -5.53 3.99 7.77
C ALA A 442 -6.82 4.35 8.54
N ALA A 443 -7.64 5.23 7.97
CA ALA A 443 -8.94 5.59 8.55
C ALA A 443 -9.91 4.39 8.60
N GLY A 444 -9.85 3.47 7.62
CA GLY A 444 -10.58 2.20 7.63
C GLY A 444 -10.17 1.25 8.76
N ALA A 445 -8.91 1.29 9.20
CA ALA A 445 -8.41 0.51 10.34
C ALA A 445 -8.82 1.08 11.71
N ASN A 446 -9.06 2.39 11.83
CA ASN A 446 -9.34 3.08 13.10
C ASN A 446 -10.60 2.55 13.82
N GLY A 447 -10.44 1.93 14.99
CA GLY A 447 -11.55 1.37 15.77
C GLY A 447 -12.13 0.08 15.19
N LEU A 448 -11.44 -0.57 14.24
CA LEU A 448 -11.90 -1.83 13.65
C LEU A 448 -11.63 -2.97 14.65
N THR A 449 -12.69 -3.66 15.06
CA THR A 449 -12.57 -4.97 15.72
C THR A 449 -12.15 -6.00 14.67
N VAL A 450 -11.04 -6.68 14.90
CA VAL A 450 -10.53 -7.76 14.05
C VAL A 450 -10.30 -9.02 14.88
N GLY A 451 -10.38 -10.19 14.25
CA GLY A 451 -10.07 -11.43 14.93
C GLY A 451 -8.58 -11.54 15.28
N LEU A 452 -8.27 -12.15 16.41
CA LEU A 452 -6.91 -12.40 16.88
C LEU A 452 -6.52 -13.87 16.69
N GLY A 453 -7.45 -14.79 17.00
CA GLY A 453 -7.28 -16.23 16.81
C GLY A 453 -7.78 -16.77 15.47
N ALA A 454 -7.94 -18.10 15.42
CA ALA A 454 -8.36 -18.88 14.25
C ALA A 454 -9.84 -18.66 13.88
N PRO A 455 -10.21 -18.83 12.59
CA PRO A 455 -11.61 -18.86 12.18
C PRO A 455 -12.32 -20.12 12.66
N ALA A 456 -13.52 -19.97 13.21
CA ALA A 456 -14.45 -21.05 13.50
C ALA A 456 -15.57 -21.06 12.44
N TYR A 457 -15.79 -22.21 11.80
CA TYR A 457 -16.86 -22.40 10.84
C TYR A 457 -18.22 -22.56 11.55
N VAL A 458 -19.25 -21.88 11.06
CA VAL A 458 -20.62 -21.93 11.57
C VAL A 458 -21.59 -21.99 10.39
N LYS A 459 -22.57 -22.89 10.46
CA LYS A 459 -23.66 -23.01 9.49
C LYS A 459 -24.93 -22.37 10.06
N ASP A 460 -25.74 -21.79 9.19
CA ASP A 460 -27.00 -21.09 9.50
C ASP A 460 -26.84 -20.03 10.63
N PRO A 461 -25.79 -19.17 10.62
CA PRO A 461 -25.49 -18.29 11.76
C PRO A 461 -26.35 -17.04 11.81
N VAL A 462 -26.68 -16.60 13.03
CA VAL A 462 -27.22 -15.24 13.26
C VAL A 462 -26.10 -14.21 13.06
N PHE A 463 -26.34 -13.18 12.25
CA PHE A 463 -25.36 -12.13 12.01
C PHE A 463 -25.16 -11.23 13.24
N ASP A 464 -23.90 -11.05 13.67
CA ASP A 464 -23.50 -10.05 14.66
C ASP A 464 -22.48 -9.08 14.03
N PRO A 465 -22.82 -7.78 13.85
CA PRO A 465 -21.90 -6.79 13.29
C PRO A 465 -20.67 -6.50 14.17
N LYS A 466 -20.62 -7.00 15.41
CA LYS A 466 -19.46 -6.90 16.31
C LYS A 466 -18.51 -8.09 16.22
N LEU A 467 -18.96 -9.22 15.65
CA LEU A 467 -18.16 -10.44 15.51
C LEU A 467 -17.39 -10.40 14.18
N PRO A 468 -16.05 -10.27 14.18
CA PRO A 468 -15.29 -10.26 12.94
C PRO A 468 -15.28 -11.66 12.31
N GLY A 469 -15.55 -11.69 11.00
CA GLY A 469 -15.62 -12.92 10.22
C GLY A 469 -15.84 -12.66 8.74
N SER A 470 -15.83 -13.76 7.99
CA SER A 470 -16.21 -13.83 6.59
C SER A 470 -17.55 -14.57 6.51
N TRP A 471 -18.53 -14.02 5.79
CA TRP A 471 -19.93 -14.46 5.80
C TRP A 471 -20.40 -14.72 4.38
N LEU A 472 -21.03 -15.85 4.13
CA LEU A 472 -21.72 -16.16 2.88
C LEU A 472 -23.16 -15.63 2.98
N VAL A 473 -23.47 -14.60 2.19
CA VAL A 473 -24.76 -13.90 2.24
C VAL A 473 -25.22 -13.62 0.81
N ASP A 474 -26.52 -13.73 0.55
CA ASP A 474 -27.10 -13.13 -0.66
C ASP A 474 -27.41 -11.65 -0.39
N LEU A 475 -26.88 -10.76 -1.23
CA LEU A 475 -27.13 -9.31 -1.19
C LEU A 475 -27.66 -8.80 -2.55
N SER A 476 -28.05 -9.70 -3.45
CA SER A 476 -28.61 -9.36 -4.77
C SER A 476 -29.94 -8.60 -4.68
N HIS A 477 -30.67 -8.75 -3.56
CA HIS A 477 -31.94 -8.07 -3.29
C HIS A 477 -31.79 -6.60 -2.85
N VAL A 478 -30.58 -6.12 -2.56
CA VAL A 478 -30.35 -4.73 -2.16
C VAL A 478 -30.56 -3.79 -3.36
N ASP A 479 -31.34 -2.74 -3.16
CA ASP A 479 -31.68 -1.75 -4.19
C ASP A 479 -31.16 -0.37 -3.79
N LEU A 480 -30.17 0.13 -4.52
CA LEU A 480 -29.55 1.44 -4.22
C LEU A 480 -30.44 2.63 -4.58
N SER A 481 -31.53 2.43 -5.32
CA SER A 481 -32.49 3.51 -5.57
C SER A 481 -33.26 3.91 -4.30
N ARG A 482 -33.28 3.06 -3.26
CA ARG A 482 -34.03 3.32 -2.03
C ARG A 482 -33.31 2.79 -0.80
N VAL A 483 -32.58 3.66 -0.11
CA VAL A 483 -31.72 3.27 1.03
C VAL A 483 -31.96 4.14 2.26
N LYS A 484 -31.53 3.67 3.44
CA LYS A 484 -31.49 4.51 4.65
C LYS A 484 -30.23 5.38 4.67
N ALA A 485 -30.42 6.69 4.77
CA ALA A 485 -29.37 7.65 5.08
C ALA A 485 -29.45 8.03 6.57
N GLY A 486 -28.89 7.18 7.43
CA GLY A 486 -28.95 7.35 8.89
C GLY A 486 -30.24 6.77 9.47
N LYS A 487 -31.32 7.55 9.57
CA LYS A 487 -32.63 7.09 10.07
C LYS A 487 -33.78 7.24 9.07
N GLU A 488 -33.55 7.98 8.00
CA GLU A 488 -34.55 8.33 6.99
C GLU A 488 -34.31 7.49 5.74
N TRP A 489 -35.39 7.05 5.09
CA TRP A 489 -35.31 6.49 3.74
C TRP A 489 -35.13 7.65 2.76
N VAL A 490 -34.20 7.49 1.82
CA VAL A 490 -33.96 8.41 0.71
C VAL A 490 -34.12 7.66 -0.60
N GLU A 491 -34.78 8.31 -1.55
CA GLU A 491 -34.88 7.85 -2.94
C GLU A 491 -33.72 8.48 -3.73
N LEU A 492 -33.06 7.68 -4.58
CA LEU A 492 -31.83 8.00 -5.31
C LEU A 492 -31.90 7.40 -6.71
N ASP A 493 -31.08 7.91 -7.63
CA ASP A 493 -30.79 7.19 -8.87
C ASP A 493 -29.79 6.06 -8.59
N GLY A 494 -30.31 4.84 -8.45
CA GLY A 494 -29.50 3.66 -8.19
C GLY A 494 -28.59 3.26 -9.35
N ALA A 495 -28.87 3.68 -10.59
CA ALA A 495 -28.04 3.37 -11.75
C ALA A 495 -26.77 4.24 -11.82
N LEU A 496 -26.78 5.40 -11.17
CA LEU A 496 -25.64 6.30 -11.06
C LEU A 496 -24.76 6.03 -9.83
N LEU A 497 -25.03 4.95 -9.08
CA LEU A 497 -24.31 4.56 -7.86
C LEU A 497 -23.60 3.19 -8.00
N PRO A 498 -22.34 3.09 -7.57
CA PRO A 498 -21.66 1.80 -7.49
C PRO A 498 -22.12 0.98 -6.29
N SER A 499 -22.44 -0.30 -6.52
CA SER A 499 -22.64 -1.31 -5.47
C SER A 499 -21.50 -1.30 -4.44
N PRO A 500 -21.79 -1.14 -3.13
CA PRO A 500 -20.77 -1.25 -2.08
C PRO A 500 -20.34 -2.69 -1.81
N PHE A 501 -20.97 -3.67 -2.45
CA PHE A 501 -20.76 -5.10 -2.21
C PHE A 501 -19.68 -5.70 -3.13
N THR A 502 -19.38 -5.07 -4.27
CA THR A 502 -18.35 -5.55 -5.21
C THR A 502 -17.25 -4.49 -5.43
N PRO A 503 -16.01 -4.88 -5.75
CA PRO A 503 -14.95 -3.93 -6.11
C PRO A 503 -15.22 -3.16 -7.41
N LYS A 504 -15.96 -3.76 -8.34
CA LYS A 504 -16.32 -3.17 -9.64
C LYS A 504 -17.61 -2.35 -9.62
N GLY A 505 -18.29 -2.21 -8.48
CA GLY A 505 -19.53 -1.45 -8.38
C GLY A 505 -20.76 -2.14 -9.00
N GLU A 506 -20.61 -3.35 -9.51
CA GLU A 506 -21.68 -4.22 -10.02
C GLU A 506 -22.61 -4.71 -8.90
N ARG A 507 -23.91 -4.81 -9.19
CA ARG A 507 -24.89 -5.43 -8.28
C ARG A 507 -24.57 -6.93 -8.13
N PRO A 508 -24.56 -7.51 -6.92
CA PRO A 508 -24.40 -8.96 -6.75
C PRO A 508 -25.55 -9.73 -7.44
N GLU A 509 -25.23 -10.86 -8.06
CA GLU A 509 -26.21 -11.72 -8.74
C GLU A 509 -26.72 -12.88 -7.85
N GLY A 510 -26.17 -13.03 -6.65
CA GLY A 510 -26.57 -14.07 -5.69
C GLY A 510 -25.64 -14.14 -4.46
N PRO A 511 -25.58 -15.31 -3.78
CA PRO A 511 -24.74 -15.53 -2.61
C PRO A 511 -23.24 -15.31 -2.87
N ALA A 512 -22.58 -14.54 -2.00
CA ALA A 512 -21.14 -14.31 -2.04
C ALA A 512 -20.52 -14.14 -0.65
N TRP A 513 -19.20 -14.34 -0.56
CA TRP A 513 -18.44 -14.10 0.67
C TRP A 513 -18.14 -12.62 0.86
N TYR A 514 -18.49 -12.10 2.04
CA TYR A 514 -18.29 -10.72 2.47
C TYR A 514 -17.63 -10.65 3.86
N ALA A 515 -16.83 -9.61 4.12
CA ALA A 515 -16.33 -9.36 5.47
C ALA A 515 -17.42 -8.70 6.33
N THR A 516 -17.38 -8.87 7.67
CA THR A 516 -18.37 -8.28 8.61
C THR A 516 -18.76 -6.83 8.30
N PRO A 517 -17.84 -5.89 7.97
CA PRO A 517 -18.24 -4.52 7.65
C PRO A 517 -19.24 -4.42 6.49
N THR A 518 -19.07 -5.20 5.43
CA THR A 518 -19.91 -5.18 4.22
C THR A 518 -21.33 -5.65 4.50
N VAL A 519 -21.47 -6.75 5.25
CA VAL A 519 -22.78 -7.25 5.69
C VAL A 519 -23.44 -6.27 6.67
N ALA A 520 -22.67 -5.69 7.61
CA ALA A 520 -23.18 -4.67 8.51
C ALA A 520 -23.66 -3.41 7.77
N TYR A 521 -23.09 -3.10 6.61
CA TYR A 521 -23.50 -1.96 5.80
C TYR A 521 -24.79 -2.21 5.02
N ALA A 522 -25.08 -3.44 4.58
CA ALA A 522 -26.41 -3.78 4.05
C ALA A 522 -27.53 -3.51 5.08
N VAL A 523 -27.28 -3.88 6.35
CA VAL A 523 -28.18 -3.58 7.48
C VAL A 523 -28.29 -2.07 7.74
N GLU A 524 -27.19 -1.32 7.63
CA GLU A 524 -27.20 0.15 7.74
C GLU A 524 -28.03 0.83 6.64
N LEU A 525 -27.92 0.33 5.39
CA LEU A 525 -28.74 0.77 4.24
C LEU A 525 -30.22 0.38 4.39
N GLY A 526 -30.56 -0.44 5.38
CA GLY A 526 -31.93 -0.74 5.79
C GLY A 526 -32.47 -2.10 5.36
N TYR A 527 -31.61 -2.98 4.86
CA TYR A 527 -31.97 -4.31 4.35
C TYR A 527 -31.69 -5.42 5.37
N ASP A 528 -32.55 -6.43 5.39
CA ASP A 528 -32.31 -7.65 6.16
C ASP A 528 -31.23 -8.52 5.50
N VAL A 529 -30.47 -9.24 6.34
CA VAL A 529 -29.40 -10.15 5.94
C VAL A 529 -29.61 -11.52 6.57
N ALA A 530 -29.44 -12.57 5.77
CA ALA A 530 -29.54 -13.96 6.22
C ALA A 530 -28.30 -14.74 5.74
N PRO A 531 -27.21 -14.76 6.52
CA PRO A 531 -26.03 -15.54 6.17
C PRO A 531 -26.34 -17.04 6.24
N THR A 532 -25.88 -17.81 5.26
CA THR A 532 -26.01 -19.27 5.24
C THR A 532 -24.83 -19.96 5.92
N GLU A 533 -23.64 -19.38 5.80
CA GLU A 533 -22.39 -19.90 6.36
C GLU A 533 -21.51 -18.73 6.83
N ALA A 534 -20.66 -18.98 7.83
CA ALA A 534 -19.66 -18.00 8.26
C ALA A 534 -18.38 -18.66 8.80
N TYR A 535 -17.27 -17.94 8.66
CA TYR A 535 -16.02 -18.17 9.36
C TYR A 535 -15.79 -17.01 10.33
N VAL A 536 -16.12 -17.21 11.61
CA VAL A 536 -16.13 -16.17 12.66
C VAL A 536 -14.94 -16.28 13.60
N ARG A 537 -14.57 -15.18 14.26
CA ARG A 537 -13.42 -15.12 15.17
C ARG A 537 -13.83 -14.59 16.55
N TYR A 538 -14.13 -15.52 17.46
CA TYR A 538 -14.55 -15.23 18.83
C TYR A 538 -13.47 -14.53 19.66
N GLU A 539 -12.20 -14.90 19.48
CA GLU A 539 -11.09 -14.11 20.00
C GLU A 539 -10.85 -12.93 19.07
N ASN A 540 -11.14 -11.71 19.51
CA ASN A 540 -11.05 -10.49 18.72
C ASN A 540 -10.67 -9.27 19.55
N GLY A 541 -10.26 -8.19 18.87
CA GLY A 541 -9.90 -6.93 19.51
C GLY A 541 -9.48 -5.85 18.51
N ARG A 542 -9.13 -4.67 19.04
CA ARG A 542 -8.72 -3.50 18.24
C ARG A 542 -7.22 -3.46 17.98
N TYR A 543 -6.72 -4.49 17.30
CA TYR A 543 -5.29 -4.69 17.02
C TYR A 543 -4.62 -3.52 16.27
N LEU A 544 -5.38 -2.78 15.46
CA LEU A 544 -4.85 -1.71 14.61
C LEU A 544 -4.98 -0.30 15.20
N ASP A 545 -5.60 -0.11 16.38
CA ASP A 545 -5.85 1.24 16.93
C ASP A 545 -4.56 2.00 17.22
N GLY A 546 -3.61 1.37 17.93
CA GLY A 546 -2.31 2.00 18.23
C GLY A 546 -1.48 2.27 16.97
N TRP A 547 -1.56 1.35 15.99
CA TRP A 547 -0.88 1.47 14.69
C TRP A 547 -1.43 2.65 13.87
N TYR A 548 -2.76 2.77 13.80
CA TYR A 548 -3.44 3.89 13.17
C TYR A 548 -3.10 5.21 13.84
N GLN A 549 -3.24 5.30 15.18
CA GLN A 549 -2.99 6.53 15.94
C GLN A 549 -1.57 7.05 15.65
N ARG A 550 -0.57 6.17 15.75
CA ARG A 550 0.84 6.54 15.54
C ARG A 550 1.14 7.01 14.11
N LEU A 551 0.58 6.35 13.09
CA LEU A 551 0.76 6.75 11.69
C LEU A 551 -0.03 8.02 11.32
N ARG A 552 -1.23 8.21 11.89
CA ARG A 552 -1.98 9.46 11.81
C ARG A 552 -1.18 10.60 12.41
N ASP A 553 -0.68 10.44 13.63
CA ASP A 553 0.01 11.51 14.36
C ASP A 553 1.35 11.85 13.68
N ALA A 554 2.06 10.85 13.16
CA ALA A 554 3.24 11.05 12.31
C ALA A 554 2.92 11.84 11.03
N TYR A 555 1.84 11.49 10.33
CA TYR A 555 1.41 12.21 9.13
C TYR A 555 1.00 13.65 9.44
N LEU A 556 0.14 13.86 10.45
CA LEU A 556 -0.35 15.17 10.83
C LEU A 556 0.77 16.11 11.29
N ALA A 557 1.71 15.63 12.11
CA ALA A 557 2.88 16.41 12.51
C ALA A 557 3.71 16.83 11.29
N THR A 558 4.02 15.89 10.38
CA THR A 558 4.82 16.19 9.18
C THR A 558 4.10 17.16 8.23
N MET A 559 2.77 17.06 8.09
CA MET A 559 1.98 17.99 7.29
C MET A 559 1.88 19.38 7.94
N ALA A 560 1.78 19.46 9.27
CA ALA A 560 1.81 20.72 10.00
C ALA A 560 3.16 21.43 9.89
N ASP A 561 4.27 20.69 9.95
CA ASP A 561 5.63 21.20 9.71
C ASP A 561 5.80 21.71 8.27
N LEU A 562 5.04 21.17 7.30
CA LEU A 562 4.91 21.66 5.92
C LEU A 562 3.87 22.78 5.75
N GLY A 563 3.34 23.34 6.84
CA GLY A 563 2.38 24.45 6.83
C GLY A 563 0.91 24.08 6.58
N VAL A 564 0.56 22.78 6.60
CA VAL A 564 -0.81 22.30 6.42
C VAL A 564 -1.38 21.84 7.77
N ALA A 565 -1.92 22.79 8.54
CA ALA A 565 -2.52 22.52 9.84
C ALA A 565 -3.85 21.73 9.74
N ALA A 566 -4.21 21.04 10.83
CA ALA A 566 -5.31 20.07 10.87
C ALA A 566 -6.72 20.70 10.84
N ASP A 567 -6.83 21.98 11.18
CA ASP A 567 -8.04 22.74 11.46
C ASP A 567 -8.23 23.96 10.53
N LEU A 568 -7.43 24.06 9.47
CA LEU A 568 -7.56 25.12 8.45
C LEU A 568 -9.00 25.19 7.87
N PRO A 569 -9.54 26.41 7.66
CA PRO A 569 -10.74 26.62 6.86
C PRO A 569 -10.61 26.03 5.45
N PRO A 570 -11.71 25.70 4.75
CA PRO A 570 -11.65 24.95 3.50
C PRO A 570 -10.83 25.64 2.39
N GLN A 571 -10.96 26.97 2.23
CA GLN A 571 -10.19 27.75 1.26
C GLN A 571 -8.70 27.76 1.62
N ASP A 572 -8.38 28.08 2.88
CA ASP A 572 -7.02 28.11 3.39
C ASP A 572 -6.34 26.74 3.32
N PHE A 573 -7.10 25.65 3.50
CA PHE A 573 -6.62 24.29 3.32
C PHE A 573 -6.25 24.00 1.86
N LEU A 574 -7.07 24.40 0.88
CA LEU A 574 -6.73 24.25 -0.54
C LEU A 574 -5.47 25.05 -0.89
N THR A 575 -5.39 26.31 -0.45
CA THR A 575 -4.21 27.17 -0.63
C THR A 575 -2.96 26.60 0.08
N ALA A 576 -3.12 26.05 1.28
CA ALA A 576 -2.01 25.43 2.01
C ALA A 576 -1.57 24.10 1.39
N MET A 577 -2.47 23.35 0.75
CA MET A 577 -2.15 22.14 0.00
C MET A 577 -1.46 22.44 -1.33
N ASP A 578 -1.71 23.59 -1.96
CA ASP A 578 -1.01 23.98 -3.16
C ASP A 578 0.50 24.19 -2.89
N GLY A 579 1.33 23.67 -3.80
CA GLY A 579 2.79 23.70 -3.70
C GLY A 579 3.42 23.09 -2.45
N TYR A 580 2.68 22.47 -1.50
CA TYR A 580 3.18 22.19 -0.14
C TYR A 580 4.49 21.39 -0.09
N ARG A 581 4.75 20.56 -1.12
CA ARG A 581 5.94 19.71 -1.24
C ARG A 581 7.24 20.48 -1.47
N SER A 582 7.21 21.70 -2.00
CA SER A 582 8.41 22.50 -2.27
C SER A 582 8.93 23.25 -1.03
N ARG A 583 8.16 23.29 0.06
CA ARG A 583 8.50 24.04 1.29
C ARG A 583 9.64 23.39 2.08
N ASP A 584 9.63 22.07 2.20
CA ASP A 584 10.76 21.24 2.64
C ASP A 584 10.68 19.89 1.88
N PRO A 585 11.52 19.69 0.84
CA PRO A 585 11.52 18.46 0.05
C PRO A 585 11.81 17.19 0.86
N GLU A 586 12.64 17.24 1.90
CA GLU A 586 12.92 16.08 2.75
C GLU A 586 11.69 15.72 3.60
N LEU A 587 10.97 16.70 4.15
CA LEU A 587 9.71 16.43 4.84
C LEU A 587 8.62 15.94 3.87
N ALA A 588 8.61 16.40 2.61
CA ALA A 588 7.71 15.86 1.58
C ALA A 588 8.03 14.38 1.24
N ILE A 589 9.31 13.98 1.30
CA ILE A 589 9.72 12.57 1.27
C ILE A 589 9.21 11.85 2.52
N VAL A 590 9.37 12.39 3.72
CA VAL A 590 8.85 11.76 4.96
C VAL A 590 7.33 11.52 4.89
N VAL A 591 6.54 12.48 4.38
CA VAL A 591 5.09 12.28 4.14
C VAL A 591 4.84 11.08 3.20
N SER A 592 5.64 10.96 2.14
CA SER A 592 5.52 9.89 1.15
C SER A 592 5.88 8.53 1.77
N ALA A 593 6.93 8.46 2.59
CA ALA A 593 7.34 7.28 3.33
C ALA A 593 6.31 6.85 4.40
N VAL A 594 5.68 7.79 5.12
CA VAL A 594 4.58 7.49 6.07
C VAL A 594 3.38 6.88 5.34
N LYS A 595 2.95 7.47 4.21
CA LYS A 595 1.85 6.94 3.38
C LYS A 595 2.18 5.56 2.81
N ALA A 596 3.41 5.35 2.35
CA ALA A 596 3.89 4.04 1.87
C ALA A 596 3.90 2.97 2.97
N THR A 597 4.22 3.36 4.21
CA THR A 597 4.25 2.45 5.37
C THR A 597 2.86 1.93 5.73
N VAL A 598 1.83 2.76 5.55
CA VAL A 598 0.41 2.38 5.70
C VAL A 598 0.01 1.36 4.62
N LYS A 599 0.12 1.76 3.33
CA LYS A 599 -0.29 0.93 2.18
C LYS A 599 0.48 -0.38 2.13
N GLY A 600 1.80 -0.31 2.32
CA GLY A 600 2.69 -1.47 2.34
C GLY A 600 2.45 -2.40 3.53
N GLY A 601 2.26 -1.85 4.73
CA GLY A 601 2.00 -2.63 5.95
C GLY A 601 0.72 -3.47 5.84
N LEU A 602 -0.38 -2.86 5.38
CA LEU A 602 -1.64 -3.57 5.12
C LEU A 602 -1.52 -4.56 3.97
N GLY A 603 -0.77 -4.22 2.91
CA GLY A 603 -0.47 -5.14 1.81
C GLY A 603 0.27 -6.40 2.25
N LYS A 604 1.15 -6.30 3.27
CA LYS A 604 1.90 -7.44 3.82
C LYS A 604 1.02 -8.46 4.56
N LEU A 605 -0.16 -8.07 5.03
CA LEU A 605 -1.11 -8.97 5.68
C LEU A 605 -1.64 -10.06 4.72
N ARG A 606 -1.73 -9.79 3.41
CA ARG A 606 -1.99 -10.80 2.36
C ARG A 606 -0.84 -10.84 1.35
N GLU A 607 0.40 -10.93 1.84
CA GLU A 607 1.56 -11.08 0.97
C GLU A 607 1.47 -12.41 0.19
N ARG A 608 1.29 -12.29 -1.13
CA ARG A 608 1.39 -13.38 -2.11
C ARG A 608 2.84 -13.86 -2.25
N PRO A 609 3.09 -15.09 -2.76
CA PRO A 609 4.43 -15.50 -3.16
C PRO A 609 5.02 -14.53 -4.18
N ARG A 610 6.35 -14.38 -4.17
CA ARG A 610 7.13 -13.63 -5.16
C ARG A 610 8.13 -14.59 -5.79
N GLY A 611 8.48 -14.37 -7.06
CA GLY A 611 9.15 -15.34 -7.93
C GLY A 611 10.34 -16.06 -7.27
N GLU A 612 10.27 -17.40 -7.25
CA GLU A 612 11.30 -18.28 -6.68
C GLU A 612 11.06 -19.75 -7.13
N GLY A 613 10.56 -19.98 -8.35
CA GLY A 613 10.18 -21.33 -8.84
C GLY A 613 8.98 -21.98 -8.12
N TRP A 614 8.34 -21.21 -7.21
CA TRP A 614 7.18 -21.61 -6.41
C TRP A 614 6.02 -22.14 -7.26
N ARG A 615 5.36 -23.20 -6.76
CA ARG A 615 4.22 -23.83 -7.43
C ARG A 615 2.93 -23.61 -6.65
N PRO A 616 1.77 -23.41 -7.33
CA PRO A 616 0.47 -23.39 -6.67
C PRO A 616 0.26 -24.61 -5.77
N GLY A 617 -0.20 -24.38 -4.54
CA GLY A 617 -0.35 -25.39 -3.49
C GLY A 617 0.84 -25.49 -2.53
N GLU A 618 2.02 -24.95 -2.85
CA GLU A 618 3.18 -24.96 -1.95
C GLU A 618 3.16 -23.79 -0.95
N PRO A 619 3.62 -23.98 0.30
CA PRO A 619 3.70 -22.90 1.28
C PRO A 619 4.85 -21.93 0.97
N TRP A 620 4.60 -20.62 1.08
CA TRP A 620 5.63 -19.59 0.93
C TRP A 620 5.99 -18.89 2.24
N ARG A 621 7.15 -18.21 2.24
CA ARG A 621 7.79 -17.61 3.43
C ARG A 621 6.90 -16.69 4.27
N ALA A 622 5.86 -16.09 3.69
CA ALA A 622 4.99 -15.16 4.38
C ALA A 622 3.97 -15.85 5.30
N LEU A 623 3.56 -17.08 4.98
CA LEU A 623 2.59 -17.88 5.75
C LEU A 623 3.12 -18.23 7.15
N ALA A 624 4.44 -18.32 7.31
CA ALA A 624 5.09 -18.58 8.60
C ALA A 624 5.09 -17.37 9.57
N ARG A 625 4.27 -16.33 9.32
CA ARG A 625 4.18 -15.12 10.17
C ARG A 625 2.79 -15.04 10.81
N PRO A 626 2.67 -14.78 12.12
CA PRO A 626 1.39 -14.46 12.78
C PRO A 626 0.66 -13.26 12.16
N THR A 627 1.41 -12.36 11.52
CA THR A 627 0.89 -11.16 10.85
C THR A 627 0.46 -11.40 9.40
N TRP A 628 0.54 -12.62 8.85
CA TRP A 628 -0.13 -12.94 7.59
C TRP A 628 -1.60 -13.26 7.92
N ARG A 629 -2.47 -12.27 7.65
CA ARG A 629 -3.86 -12.20 8.07
C ARG A 629 -4.72 -11.59 6.96
N PRO A 630 -5.12 -12.39 5.95
CA PRO A 630 -5.91 -11.92 4.82
C PRO A 630 -7.25 -11.32 5.25
N ASP A 631 -7.85 -11.86 6.32
CA ASP A 631 -9.09 -11.39 6.95
C ASP A 631 -8.98 -9.95 7.47
N ILE A 632 -7.86 -9.61 8.13
CA ILE A 632 -7.61 -8.26 8.64
C ILE A 632 -7.48 -7.28 7.47
N ARG A 633 -6.78 -7.66 6.39
CA ARG A 633 -6.69 -6.84 5.17
C ARG A 633 -8.08 -6.62 4.55
N ALA A 634 -8.85 -7.70 4.39
CA ALA A 634 -10.18 -7.66 3.80
C ALA A 634 -11.12 -6.72 4.58
N ALA A 635 -11.17 -6.86 5.90
CA ALA A 635 -12.01 -6.02 6.76
C ALA A 635 -11.61 -4.53 6.77
N VAL A 636 -10.32 -4.22 6.64
CA VAL A 636 -9.85 -2.82 6.50
C VAL A 636 -10.27 -2.24 5.15
N ILE A 637 -10.09 -2.98 4.06
CA ILE A 637 -10.43 -2.52 2.72
C ILE A 637 -11.94 -2.36 2.55
N SER A 638 -12.73 -3.35 2.99
CA SER A 638 -14.18 -3.29 2.91
C SER A 638 -14.75 -2.10 3.68
N ARG A 639 -14.28 -1.88 4.92
CA ARG A 639 -14.63 -0.70 5.71
C ARG A 639 -14.19 0.60 5.07
N THR A 640 -13.10 0.61 4.30
CA THR A 640 -12.68 1.79 3.53
C THR A 640 -13.66 2.07 2.39
N ARG A 641 -14.03 1.06 1.60
CA ARG A 641 -15.04 1.13 0.51
C ARG A 641 -16.40 1.63 1.02
N ILE A 642 -16.87 1.07 2.15
CA ILE A 642 -18.11 1.46 2.84
C ILE A 642 -18.06 2.90 3.34
N ASN A 643 -16.94 3.33 3.94
CA ASN A 643 -16.78 4.69 4.42
C ASN A 643 -16.78 5.73 3.29
N LEU A 644 -16.34 5.34 2.08
CA LEU A 644 -16.48 6.15 0.87
C LEU A 644 -17.94 6.14 0.36
N HIS A 645 -18.55 4.97 0.18
CA HIS A 645 -19.94 4.85 -0.29
C HIS A 645 -20.94 5.60 0.61
N ARG A 646 -20.77 5.57 1.94
CA ARG A 646 -21.60 6.34 2.88
C ARG A 646 -21.54 7.85 2.62
N LYS A 647 -20.38 8.39 2.23
CA LYS A 647 -20.25 9.81 1.85
C LYS A 647 -20.89 10.09 0.50
N ILE A 648 -20.77 9.16 -0.45
CA ILE A 648 -21.39 9.25 -1.79
C ILE A 648 -22.91 9.30 -1.66
N VAL A 649 -23.53 8.30 -1.01
CA VAL A 649 -24.98 8.27 -0.72
C VAL A 649 -25.43 9.55 -0.05
N LYS A 650 -24.67 10.03 0.95
CA LYS A 650 -25.03 11.26 1.67
C LYS A 650 -24.85 12.54 0.85
N HIS A 651 -23.89 12.56 -0.08
CA HIS A 651 -23.71 13.66 -1.01
C HIS A 651 -24.85 13.67 -2.04
N ALA A 652 -25.11 12.56 -2.71
CA ALA A 652 -26.19 12.40 -3.67
C ALA A 652 -27.57 12.75 -3.08
N ALA A 653 -27.90 12.24 -1.88
CA ALA A 653 -29.15 12.55 -1.17
C ALA A 653 -29.30 14.04 -0.81
N PHE A 654 -28.21 14.82 -0.76
CA PHE A 654 -28.24 16.24 -0.41
C PHE A 654 -28.11 17.18 -1.62
N THR A 655 -27.37 16.79 -2.66
CA THR A 655 -27.05 17.65 -3.82
C THR A 655 -27.71 17.21 -5.12
N GLY A 656 -28.21 15.97 -5.21
CA GLY A 656 -28.60 15.34 -6.47
C GLY A 656 -27.43 14.99 -7.40
N GLN A 657 -26.17 15.11 -6.94
CA GLN A 657 -24.98 14.83 -7.74
C GLN A 657 -24.40 13.46 -7.44
N TYR A 658 -23.97 12.77 -8.50
CA TYR A 658 -23.49 11.39 -8.47
C TYR A 658 -22.04 11.32 -8.94
N PRO A 659 -21.25 10.35 -8.46
CA PRO A 659 -19.89 10.16 -8.93
C PRO A 659 -19.92 9.67 -10.39
N VAL A 660 -18.92 10.05 -11.18
CA VAL A 660 -18.74 9.58 -12.57
C VAL A 660 -17.68 8.47 -12.65
N ALA A 661 -16.72 8.50 -11.73
CA ALA A 661 -15.62 7.55 -11.64
C ALA A 661 -15.10 7.44 -10.19
N ILE A 662 -14.63 6.25 -9.81
CA ILE A 662 -13.97 5.96 -8.53
C ILE A 662 -12.80 5.02 -8.77
N LEU A 663 -11.64 5.38 -8.24
CA LEU A 663 -10.47 4.50 -8.17
C LEU A 663 -9.89 4.52 -6.75
N SER A 664 -9.93 3.37 -6.09
CA SER A 664 -9.49 3.16 -4.70
C SER A 664 -10.20 4.09 -3.70
N ASP A 665 -9.61 5.25 -3.46
CA ASP A 665 -9.99 6.29 -2.52
C ASP A 665 -10.15 7.68 -3.17
N CYS A 666 -9.98 7.77 -4.49
CA CYS A 666 -10.29 8.92 -5.33
C CYS A 666 -11.70 8.77 -5.94
N VAL A 667 -12.52 9.80 -5.85
CA VAL A 667 -13.85 9.91 -6.48
C VAL A 667 -13.95 11.19 -7.30
N VAL A 668 -14.48 11.08 -8.53
CA VAL A 668 -14.62 12.19 -9.48
C VAL A 668 -16.10 12.56 -9.63
N TYR A 669 -16.37 13.87 -9.66
CA TYR A 669 -17.68 14.47 -9.94
C TYR A 669 -17.57 15.48 -11.08
N ALA A 670 -18.65 15.65 -11.86
CA ALA A 670 -18.77 16.75 -12.81
C ALA A 670 -19.25 18.03 -12.08
N ALA A 671 -18.61 19.16 -12.35
CA ALA A 671 -18.80 20.42 -11.62
C ALA A 671 -18.80 21.66 -12.54
N GLU A 672 -19.42 22.74 -12.07
CA GLU A 672 -19.42 24.04 -12.76
C GLU A 672 -18.07 24.76 -12.73
N GLY A 673 -17.21 24.41 -11.77
CA GLY A 673 -15.92 25.04 -11.57
C GLY A 673 -14.85 24.05 -11.13
N PRO A 674 -13.58 24.47 -11.13
CA PRO A 674 -12.44 23.58 -10.98
C PRO A 674 -12.11 23.19 -9.55
N SER A 675 -12.82 23.72 -8.54
CA SER A 675 -12.56 23.52 -7.12
C SER A 675 -13.51 22.51 -6.51
N PRO A 676 -13.07 21.70 -5.54
CA PRO A 676 -13.97 20.96 -4.65
C PRO A 676 -15.07 21.84 -4.01
N LEU A 677 -14.82 23.13 -3.80
CA LEU A 677 -15.80 24.05 -3.22
C LEU A 677 -16.95 24.42 -4.17
N ASP A 678 -16.82 24.17 -5.46
CA ASP A 678 -17.86 24.48 -6.46
C ASP A 678 -19.03 23.47 -6.42
N PHE A 679 -18.85 22.32 -5.75
CA PHE A 679 -19.89 21.30 -5.60
C PHE A 679 -20.02 20.70 -4.20
N LEU A 680 -19.00 20.79 -3.33
CA LEU A 680 -19.12 20.30 -1.96
C LEU A 680 -20.05 21.20 -1.12
N PRO A 681 -21.10 20.63 -0.48
CA PRO A 681 -22.06 21.42 0.30
C PRO A 681 -21.44 21.93 1.62
N TYR A 682 -21.21 23.24 1.68
CA TYR A 682 -20.80 23.98 2.87
C TYR A 682 -21.87 25.01 3.27
N ARG A 683 -22.13 25.16 4.58
CA ARG A 683 -22.94 26.22 5.15
C ARG A 683 -22.21 26.84 6.34
N GLU A 684 -22.03 28.16 6.35
CA GLU A 684 -21.32 28.88 7.41
C GLU A 684 -19.92 28.27 7.71
N GLY A 685 -19.19 27.89 6.66
CA GLY A 685 -17.88 27.23 6.74
C GLY A 685 -17.90 25.77 7.19
N LYS A 686 -19.07 25.18 7.47
CA LYS A 686 -19.23 23.78 7.92
C LYS A 686 -19.67 22.89 6.75
N ALA A 687 -18.94 21.81 6.52
CA ALA A 687 -19.32 20.77 5.56
C ALA A 687 -20.56 19.99 6.01
N LEU A 688 -21.28 19.40 5.06
CA LEU A 688 -22.36 18.43 5.31
C LEU A 688 -21.93 17.34 6.32
N PRO A 689 -22.59 17.21 7.49
CA PRO A 689 -22.17 16.27 8.53
C PRO A 689 -22.16 14.81 8.05
N GLY A 690 -20.99 14.17 8.03
CA GLY A 690 -20.81 12.80 7.55
C GLY A 690 -20.74 12.64 6.02
N GLY A 691 -20.82 13.74 5.26
CA GLY A 691 -20.46 13.75 3.84
C GLY A 691 -18.96 13.95 3.64
N PHE A 692 -18.58 14.35 2.42
CA PHE A 692 -17.23 14.82 2.14
C PHE A 692 -16.92 16.13 2.86
N ARG A 693 -15.69 16.24 3.39
CA ARG A 693 -15.18 17.44 4.05
C ARG A 693 -13.70 17.58 3.72
N LEU A 694 -13.29 18.76 3.28
CA LEU A 694 -11.90 19.12 3.06
C LEU A 694 -11.11 19.15 4.37
N GLY A 695 -9.87 18.68 4.32
CA GLY A 695 -8.89 18.78 5.40
C GLY A 695 -7.85 17.66 5.37
N VAL A 696 -6.73 17.86 6.06
CA VAL A 696 -5.59 16.91 6.04
C VAL A 696 -5.82 15.65 6.88
N ASN A 697 -6.74 15.67 7.85
CA ASN A 697 -6.97 14.52 8.74
C ASN A 697 -7.33 13.23 7.96
N PRO A 698 -6.80 12.06 8.36
CA PRO A 698 -7.16 10.79 7.75
C PRO A 698 -8.68 10.55 7.72
N GLY A 699 -9.20 10.20 6.55
CA GLY A 699 -10.63 10.08 6.30
C GLY A 699 -11.34 11.36 5.85
N LEU A 700 -10.68 12.52 5.86
CA LEU A 700 -11.13 13.73 5.13
C LEU A 700 -10.61 13.70 3.69
N VAL A 701 -11.10 14.60 2.82
CA VAL A 701 -10.67 14.69 1.42
C VAL A 701 -9.72 15.85 1.16
N LYS A 702 -8.92 15.70 0.11
CA LYS A 702 -8.20 16.77 -0.59
C LYS A 702 -8.63 16.80 -2.06
N HIS A 703 -8.35 17.93 -2.70
CA HIS A 703 -8.32 18.00 -4.16
C HIS A 703 -7.21 17.08 -4.67
N GLU A 704 -7.52 16.19 -5.63
CA GLU A 704 -6.52 15.36 -6.30
C GLU A 704 -6.11 15.91 -7.65
N GLY A 705 -7.05 16.53 -8.37
CA GLY A 705 -6.83 17.21 -9.63
C GLY A 705 -8.16 17.60 -10.28
N THR A 706 -8.07 18.37 -11.36
CA THR A 706 -9.22 18.81 -12.17
C THR A 706 -8.83 18.75 -13.63
N GLN A 707 -9.74 18.27 -14.48
CA GLN A 707 -9.64 18.30 -15.93
C GLN A 707 -10.98 18.71 -16.53
N SER A 708 -11.02 19.25 -17.75
CA SER A 708 -12.29 19.60 -18.38
C SER A 708 -13.11 18.36 -18.74
N VAL A 709 -14.44 18.51 -18.81
CA VAL A 709 -15.34 17.46 -19.31
C VAL A 709 -14.97 17.05 -20.74
N LEU A 710 -14.58 18.01 -21.58
CA LEU A 710 -14.10 17.77 -22.95
C LEU A 710 -12.82 16.93 -23.00
N TRP A 711 -11.89 17.09 -22.04
CA TRP A 711 -10.74 16.19 -21.92
C TRP A 711 -11.21 14.77 -21.57
N GLY A 712 -12.15 14.62 -20.65
CA GLY A 712 -12.63 13.31 -20.19
C GLY A 712 -13.26 12.48 -21.30
N GLU A 713 -14.18 13.09 -22.05
CA GLU A 713 -14.84 12.42 -23.17
C GLU A 713 -13.91 12.27 -24.39
N GLY A 714 -13.04 13.25 -24.67
CA GLY A 714 -12.03 13.12 -25.73
C GLY A 714 -11.02 11.99 -25.50
N VAL A 715 -10.64 11.74 -24.24
CA VAL A 715 -9.84 10.57 -23.88
C VAL A 715 -10.62 9.27 -24.10
N ARG A 716 -11.90 9.21 -23.70
CA ARG A 716 -12.74 8.02 -23.90
C ARG A 716 -12.94 7.69 -25.38
N GLU A 717 -13.14 8.71 -26.22
CA GLU A 717 -13.21 8.59 -27.68
C GLU A 717 -11.87 8.11 -28.27
N GLN A 718 -10.74 8.68 -27.85
CA GLN A 718 -9.41 8.29 -28.31
C GLN A 718 -9.10 6.80 -28.09
N PHE A 719 -9.58 6.21 -26.99
CA PHE A 719 -9.34 4.82 -26.61
C PHE A 719 -10.50 3.86 -26.91
N ASP A 720 -11.59 4.33 -27.54
CA ASP A 720 -12.84 3.57 -27.77
C ASP A 720 -13.36 2.89 -26.47
N ALA A 721 -13.29 3.63 -25.36
CA ALA A 721 -13.46 3.11 -24.00
C ALA A 721 -14.40 4.01 -23.18
N PRO A 722 -15.74 3.94 -23.40
CA PRO A 722 -16.70 4.81 -22.70
C PRO A 722 -16.73 4.61 -21.18
N GLU A 723 -16.31 3.45 -20.69
CA GLU A 723 -16.19 3.14 -19.26
C GLU A 723 -14.79 3.36 -18.70
N LEU A 724 -13.88 4.01 -19.44
CA LEU A 724 -12.54 4.31 -18.95
C LEU A 724 -12.60 5.10 -17.64
N ASN A 725 -11.88 4.60 -16.64
CA ASN A 725 -11.89 5.14 -15.28
C ASN A 725 -11.01 6.40 -15.20
N LEU A 726 -11.60 7.56 -15.53
CA LEU A 726 -10.94 8.87 -15.54
C LEU A 726 -10.28 9.25 -14.21
N ALA A 727 -10.68 8.64 -13.08
CA ALA A 727 -10.02 8.84 -11.79
C ALA A 727 -8.54 8.38 -11.78
N ARG A 728 -8.11 7.54 -12.74
CA ARG A 728 -6.72 7.15 -12.98
C ARG A 728 -5.83 8.34 -13.40
N TYR A 729 -6.40 9.28 -14.15
CA TYR A 729 -5.65 10.35 -14.83
C TYR A 729 -6.05 11.77 -14.39
N ILE A 730 -7.08 11.91 -13.55
CA ILE A 730 -7.65 13.21 -13.11
C ILE A 730 -6.63 14.18 -12.49
N LYS A 731 -5.54 13.64 -11.93
CA LYS A 731 -4.49 14.36 -11.21
C LYS A 731 -3.72 15.36 -12.08
N ASP A 732 -3.28 14.91 -13.25
CA ASP A 732 -2.37 15.64 -14.15
C ASP A 732 -2.79 15.58 -15.62
N GLY A 733 -3.89 14.88 -15.94
CA GLY A 733 -4.44 14.75 -17.29
C GLY A 733 -3.61 13.84 -18.22
N THR A 734 -2.54 13.21 -17.71
CA THR A 734 -1.58 12.47 -18.53
C THR A 734 -2.01 11.03 -18.71
N VAL A 735 -2.56 10.71 -19.87
CA VAL A 735 -2.95 9.34 -20.24
C VAL A 735 -1.81 8.63 -20.95
N THR A 736 -1.54 7.38 -20.57
CA THR A 736 -0.48 6.55 -21.15
C THR A 736 -1.05 5.28 -21.77
N ASP A 737 -0.69 4.98 -23.03
CA ASP A 737 -1.16 3.83 -23.84
C ASP A 737 -1.06 2.42 -23.19
N ASN A 738 -0.42 2.27 -22.04
CA ASN A 738 -0.28 0.98 -21.33
C ASN A 738 -1.31 0.85 -20.18
N ASP A 739 -2.61 0.93 -20.48
CA ASP A 739 -3.61 0.41 -19.53
C ASP A 739 -3.82 -1.09 -19.77
N THR A 740 -3.27 -1.92 -18.89
CA THR A 740 -3.45 -3.38 -18.90
C THR A 740 -4.54 -3.86 -17.94
N GLY A 741 -5.27 -2.95 -17.28
CA GLY A 741 -6.39 -3.30 -16.40
C GLY A 741 -6.04 -4.03 -15.09
N GLU A 742 -4.75 -4.11 -14.71
CA GLU A 742 -4.25 -4.74 -13.46
C GLU A 742 -3.99 -3.75 -12.30
#